data_AF-C7ML54-F1
#
_entry.id   AF-C7ML54-F1
#
_cell.length_a   1.000
_cell.length_b   1.000
_cell.length_c   1.000
_cell.angle_alpha   90.00
_cell.angle_beta   90.00
_cell.angle_gamma   90.00
#
_symmetry.space_group_name_H-M   'P 1'
#
loop_
_entity.id
_entity.type
_entity.pdbx_description
1 polymer ?
#
loop_
_entity_poly.entity_id
_entity_poly.type
_entity_poly.pdbx_seq_one_letter_code
_entity_poly.pdbx_strand_id
1 'polypeptide(L)'
;MSKETLVQEETARIEDDPRTVRLAKRAELYTAGEDPYGHAFTVTHHVDELEAKYANLAAGERTEDVVAMAGRIMAIRNQGKIMFMVLREREGDIQLFCRVNELGDEAFSRMTNFDLGDWIAVTGTILRTKRGELSVAVTSFELMSKSIRPLPEKFHGLTDKETRYRQRYVDLVVNPQVKQVFINRSKIISACRTYMAQEGYYEAETPILQEIMGGANAKPFITHFNALNQECYLRIATELHLKRLLVGGMDRVYEIGRIFRNEGMDLTHNPEFTTMEAYCAFSDLAGMKQLCEGFVKAGLHAVCDSEIITYQGTSIDLSGEWRSVSMAELVSEVVGETVDIDTPPETYHLIFDRFGLEWKQDWGSGKLMFELYDELCERTLVNPTFVCDYPVEVSPLAKRKPKDPRLTDRFELVIAGHEYANAFTELNDPVDQESRFAAQMEAKRHGDEEAMEYDTDYVRALEYGMPPAGGIGIGIDRLVMLLTDSVSIRDVLLFPHMRPERNTQRSAAIDGEGVMSTAGEKTTATAAPEGDVSLPDSATGTTCATKPTTEAATVSDVEAIDSPWKKVPAPQPGDQLDAGISRDKAFELLKEHNKDAFHIEHGQTLEGLMRYYAAQFDPDNIEFWGIVGLLHDLDWEEYPDGNDHTVKTAEMLLPLGVNPQLVRAIQTHNFDWNKALPAPEAKMEKVLFACDELSGLIDACVMVRPSRSVQDFSLKSLKKKFKTKSFAAGCDRDQITHGAELMEMDLDEWFTSVIAAMKEIDPNKDSFSAE
;
A
#
# COMPACT_ATOMS: atom_id res chain seq x y z
N MET A 1 -35.51 -27.88 24.83
CA MET A 1 -34.22 -27.98 25.52
C MET A 1 -34.42 -27.47 26.94
N SER A 2 -33.84 -28.12 27.96
CA SER A 2 -34.01 -27.66 29.35
C SER A 2 -33.15 -26.42 29.60
N LYS A 3 -33.49 -25.61 30.61
CA LYS A 3 -32.67 -24.46 31.03
C LYS A 3 -31.22 -24.85 31.34
N GLU A 4 -31.00 -26.08 31.81
CA GLU A 4 -29.67 -26.65 32.05
C GLU A 4 -28.92 -26.95 30.75
N THR A 5 -29.61 -27.41 29.70
CA THR A 5 -29.00 -27.62 28.37
C THR A 5 -28.56 -26.29 27.74
N LEU A 6 -29.38 -25.25 27.87
CA LEU A 6 -29.06 -23.90 27.38
C LEU A 6 -27.85 -23.30 28.13
N VAL A 7 -27.82 -23.44 29.45
CA VAL A 7 -26.67 -22.98 30.25
C VAL A 7 -25.40 -23.77 29.90
N GLN A 8 -25.49 -25.09 29.68
CA GLN A 8 -24.33 -25.91 29.28
C GLN A 8 -23.83 -25.56 27.86
N GLU A 9 -24.73 -25.32 26.90
CA GLU A 9 -24.35 -24.87 25.54
C GLU A 9 -23.75 -23.46 25.54
N GLU A 10 -24.26 -22.56 26.38
CA GLU A 10 -23.74 -21.20 26.54
C GLU A 10 -22.36 -21.19 27.24
N THR A 11 -22.17 -22.06 28.24
CA THR A 11 -20.86 -22.25 28.90
C THR A 11 -19.82 -22.89 27.96
N ALA A 12 -20.22 -23.86 27.11
CA ALA A 12 -19.33 -24.47 26.13
C ALA A 12 -18.93 -23.50 25.01
N ARG A 13 -19.85 -22.61 24.57
CA ARG A 13 -19.51 -21.52 23.62
C ARG A 13 -18.57 -20.47 24.21
N ILE A 14 -18.66 -20.22 25.53
CA ILE A 14 -17.75 -19.32 26.25
C ILE A 14 -16.32 -19.89 26.31
N GLU A 15 -16.15 -21.21 26.34
CA GLU A 15 -14.83 -21.86 26.35
C GLU A 15 -14.08 -21.79 25.00
N ASP A 16 -14.80 -21.63 23.87
CA ASP A 16 -14.21 -21.69 22.52
C ASP A 16 -13.79 -20.32 21.94
N ASP A 17 -14.25 -19.20 22.51
CA ASP A 17 -13.78 -17.85 22.16
C ASP A 17 -12.79 -17.30 23.19
N PRO A 18 -11.48 -17.24 22.89
CA PRO A 18 -10.46 -16.73 23.80
C PRO A 18 -10.72 -15.32 24.33
N ARG A 19 -11.42 -14.48 23.54
CA ARG A 19 -11.75 -13.12 23.96
C ARG A 19 -12.81 -13.13 25.07
N THR A 20 -13.82 -13.98 24.93
CA THR A 20 -14.90 -14.13 25.93
C THR A 20 -14.34 -14.69 27.23
N VAL A 21 -13.45 -15.70 27.18
CA VAL A 21 -12.74 -16.21 28.37
C VAL A 21 -11.96 -15.11 29.09
N ARG A 22 -11.19 -14.31 28.34
CA ARG A 22 -10.38 -13.21 28.92
C ARG A 22 -11.24 -12.09 29.49
N LEU A 23 -12.42 -11.84 28.92
CA LEU A 23 -13.41 -10.91 29.48
C LEU A 23 -13.99 -11.41 30.80
N ALA A 24 -14.28 -12.72 30.91
CA ALA A 24 -14.75 -13.32 32.16
C ALA A 24 -13.68 -13.20 33.27
N LYS A 25 -12.42 -13.56 32.98
CA LYS A 25 -11.28 -13.37 33.90
C LYS A 25 -11.14 -11.92 34.37
N ARG A 26 -11.32 -10.95 33.46
CA ARG A 26 -11.32 -9.52 33.80
C ARG A 26 -12.46 -9.16 34.76
N ALA A 27 -13.66 -9.70 34.56
CA ALA A 27 -14.81 -9.44 35.43
C ALA A 27 -14.62 -10.04 36.84
N GLU A 28 -13.98 -11.20 36.94
CA GLU A 28 -13.61 -11.82 38.22
C GLU A 28 -12.65 -10.95 39.03
N LEU A 29 -11.66 -10.33 38.38
CA LEU A 29 -10.72 -9.40 39.03
C LEU A 29 -11.46 -8.22 39.68
N TYR A 30 -12.39 -7.58 38.94
CA TYR A 30 -13.22 -6.52 39.52
C TYR A 30 -14.09 -7.00 40.69
N THR A 31 -14.64 -8.20 40.59
CA THR A 31 -15.47 -8.79 41.65
C THR A 31 -14.65 -9.06 42.91
N ALA A 32 -13.37 -9.42 42.75
CA ALA A 32 -12.41 -9.56 43.84
C ALA A 32 -11.89 -8.21 44.38
N GLY A 33 -12.31 -7.08 43.81
CA GLY A 33 -11.83 -5.74 44.19
C GLY A 33 -10.43 -5.41 43.66
N GLU A 34 -9.93 -6.15 42.67
CA GLU A 34 -8.65 -5.92 42.01
C GLU A 34 -8.85 -5.09 40.73
N ASP A 35 -7.96 -4.13 40.46
CA ASP A 35 -7.96 -3.39 39.20
C ASP A 35 -7.11 -4.14 38.15
N PRO A 36 -7.70 -4.65 37.04
CA PRO A 36 -6.96 -5.30 35.97
C PRO A 36 -6.13 -4.35 35.10
N TYR A 37 -6.19 -3.03 35.36
CA TYR A 37 -5.43 -2.00 34.68
C TYR A 37 -4.70 -1.15 35.71
N GLY A 38 -3.45 -1.53 35.97
CA GLY A 38 -2.64 -1.02 37.07
C GLY A 38 -2.28 0.47 36.95
N HIS A 39 -1.36 0.88 37.81
CA HIS A 39 -1.00 2.27 38.05
C HIS A 39 0.43 2.59 37.60
N ALA A 40 0.94 3.77 37.94
CA ALA A 40 2.33 4.11 37.67
C ALA A 40 3.28 3.18 38.44
N PHE A 41 4.24 2.56 37.73
CA PHE A 41 5.24 1.67 38.31
C PHE A 41 6.65 2.17 38.00
N THR A 42 7.55 2.13 39.00
CA THR A 42 8.95 2.55 38.81
C THR A 42 9.81 1.35 38.41
N VAL A 43 10.19 1.31 37.14
CA VAL A 43 11.20 0.37 36.62
C VAL A 43 12.58 0.84 37.08
N THR A 44 13.41 -0.09 37.55
CA THR A 44 14.75 0.22 38.11
C THR A 44 15.89 -0.28 37.24
N HIS A 45 15.64 -1.24 36.35
CA HIS A 45 16.64 -1.91 35.54
C HIS A 45 16.02 -2.35 34.20
N HIS A 46 16.83 -2.36 33.14
CA HIS A 46 16.46 -2.86 31.83
C HIS A 46 17.19 -4.15 31.46
N VAL A 47 16.61 -4.96 30.56
CA VAL A 47 17.16 -6.29 30.20
C VAL A 47 18.59 -6.21 29.66
N ASP A 48 18.87 -5.25 28.78
CA ASP A 48 20.18 -5.02 28.17
C ASP A 48 21.26 -4.71 29.21
N GLU A 49 20.95 -3.86 30.19
CA GLU A 49 21.84 -3.53 31.31
C GLU A 49 22.13 -4.75 32.18
N LEU A 50 21.12 -5.57 32.45
CA LEU A 50 21.25 -6.78 33.28
C LEU A 50 22.08 -7.86 32.58
N GLU A 51 21.85 -8.09 31.28
CA GLU A 51 22.66 -9.04 30.49
C GLU A 51 24.14 -8.61 30.46
N ALA A 52 24.41 -7.32 30.26
CA ALA A 52 25.78 -6.80 30.30
C ALA A 52 26.41 -6.94 31.70
N LYS A 53 25.70 -6.53 32.76
CA LYS A 53 26.19 -6.55 34.14
C LYS A 53 26.47 -7.98 34.63
N TYR A 54 25.66 -8.97 34.24
CA TYR A 54 25.74 -10.34 34.71
C TYR A 54 26.20 -11.36 33.66
N ALA A 55 26.88 -10.91 32.61
CA ALA A 55 27.43 -11.76 31.55
C ALA A 55 28.26 -12.94 32.09
N ASN A 56 28.97 -12.74 33.21
CA ASN A 56 29.85 -13.73 33.83
C ASN A 56 29.25 -14.48 35.03
N LEU A 57 27.96 -14.28 35.37
CA LEU A 57 27.30 -15.00 36.47
C LEU A 57 27.23 -16.50 36.14
N ALA A 58 27.68 -17.40 37.03
CA ALA A 58 27.73 -18.82 36.69
C ALA A 58 26.36 -19.50 36.78
N ALA A 59 26.17 -20.60 36.06
CA ALA A 59 24.91 -21.34 36.05
C ALA A 59 24.55 -21.86 37.45
N GLY A 60 23.34 -21.53 37.92
CA GLY A 60 22.84 -21.89 39.25
C GLY A 60 23.17 -20.86 40.35
N GLU A 61 23.93 -19.82 40.05
CA GLU A 61 24.23 -18.74 41.00
C GLU A 61 23.09 -17.73 41.10
N ARG A 62 22.94 -17.14 42.29
CA ARG A 62 21.96 -16.11 42.62
C ARG A 62 22.68 -14.92 43.26
N THR A 63 22.21 -13.73 42.94
CA THR A 63 22.69 -12.46 43.48
C THR A 63 21.75 -11.95 44.57
N GLU A 64 22.18 -10.93 45.31
CA GLU A 64 21.33 -10.18 46.26
C GLU A 64 20.69 -8.93 45.62
N ASP A 65 21.05 -8.62 44.36
CA ASP A 65 20.59 -7.44 43.66
C ASP A 65 19.10 -7.55 43.33
N VAL A 66 18.32 -6.67 43.96
CA VAL A 66 16.87 -6.57 43.76
C VAL A 66 16.58 -5.68 42.55
N VAL A 67 15.77 -6.20 41.65
CA VAL A 67 15.32 -5.51 40.44
C VAL A 67 13.80 -5.41 40.44
N ALA A 68 13.31 -4.29 39.91
CA ALA A 68 11.91 -4.02 39.64
C ALA A 68 11.75 -3.74 38.14
N MET A 69 10.95 -4.57 37.46
CA MET A 69 10.79 -4.57 36.00
C MET A 69 9.31 -4.67 35.62
N ALA A 70 8.95 -4.15 34.45
CA ALA A 70 7.61 -4.28 33.91
C ALA A 70 7.66 -4.60 32.42
N GLY A 71 6.75 -5.43 31.94
CA GLY A 71 6.76 -5.86 30.55
C GLY A 71 5.57 -6.72 30.18
N ARG A 72 5.59 -7.23 28.94
CA ARG A 72 4.53 -8.08 28.40
C ARG A 72 4.88 -9.55 28.54
N ILE A 73 3.94 -10.38 28.97
CA ILE A 73 4.12 -11.83 29.03
C ILE A 73 4.10 -12.41 27.61
N MET A 74 5.22 -13.00 27.18
CA MET A 74 5.39 -13.61 25.85
C MET A 74 5.40 -15.14 25.87
N ALA A 75 5.55 -15.76 27.04
CA ALA A 75 5.46 -17.20 27.23
C ALA A 75 5.12 -17.51 28.68
N ILE A 76 4.39 -18.60 28.92
CA ILE A 76 4.11 -19.15 30.25
C ILE A 76 4.37 -20.66 30.20
N ARG A 77 5.09 -21.19 31.18
CA ARG A 77 5.32 -22.63 31.38
C ARG A 77 5.09 -22.97 32.85
N ASN A 78 3.99 -23.65 33.14
CA ASN A 78 3.63 -24.07 34.50
C ASN A 78 4.08 -25.53 34.76
N GLN A 79 4.76 -25.77 35.88
CA GLN A 79 5.25 -27.07 36.34
C GLN A 79 4.88 -27.33 37.81
N GLY A 80 3.62 -27.09 38.16
CA GLY A 80 3.09 -27.34 39.50
C GLY A 80 3.51 -26.23 40.48
N LYS A 81 4.57 -26.45 41.26
CA LYS A 81 5.06 -25.47 42.27
C LYS A 81 6.04 -24.42 41.72
N ILE A 82 6.34 -24.52 40.42
CA ILE A 82 7.27 -23.67 39.71
C ILE A 82 6.59 -23.22 38.43
N MET A 83 6.74 -21.94 38.10
CA MET A 83 6.30 -21.37 36.84
C MET A 83 7.42 -20.54 36.24
N PHE A 84 7.62 -20.68 34.93
CA PHE A 84 8.50 -19.84 34.15
C PHE A 84 7.68 -18.97 33.23
N MET A 85 8.02 -17.68 33.16
CA MET A 85 7.46 -16.79 32.15
C MET A 85 8.58 -16.11 31.38
N VAL A 86 8.29 -15.68 30.16
CA VAL A 86 9.17 -14.76 29.43
C VAL A 86 8.52 -13.39 29.44
N LEU A 87 9.21 -12.41 30.03
CA LEU A 87 8.79 -11.02 30.08
C LEU A 87 9.55 -10.23 29.00
N ARG A 88 8.81 -9.66 28.06
CA ARG A 88 9.35 -8.71 27.08
C ARG A 88 9.30 -7.31 27.66
N GLU A 89 10.46 -6.75 27.94
CA GLU A 89 10.66 -5.43 28.52
C GLU A 89 11.47 -4.61 27.51
N ARG A 90 10.89 -3.49 27.04
CA ARG A 90 11.47 -2.61 26.02
C ARG A 90 12.00 -3.37 24.79
N GLU A 91 13.29 -3.67 24.75
CA GLU A 91 14.01 -4.26 23.61
C GLU A 91 14.51 -5.69 23.88
N GLY A 92 14.31 -6.22 25.09
CA GLY A 92 14.80 -7.53 25.50
C GLY A 92 13.73 -8.44 26.11
N ASP A 93 14.05 -9.73 26.11
CA ASP A 93 13.27 -10.76 26.81
C ASP A 93 14.07 -11.24 28.03
N ILE A 94 13.41 -11.33 29.18
CA ILE A 94 14.00 -11.91 30.40
C ILE A 94 13.10 -13.00 30.98
N GLN A 95 13.70 -14.07 31.46
CA GLN A 95 12.95 -15.15 32.10
C GLN A 95 12.59 -14.76 33.54
N LEU A 96 11.32 -14.98 33.90
CA LEU A 96 10.84 -14.93 35.26
C LEU A 96 10.81 -16.33 35.84
N PHE A 97 11.42 -16.49 37.01
CA PHE A 97 11.42 -17.73 37.77
C PHE A 97 10.54 -17.58 39.00
N CYS A 98 9.31 -18.09 38.91
CA CYS A 98 8.28 -17.94 39.91
C CYS A 98 8.12 -19.24 40.70
N ARG A 99 8.12 -19.17 42.04
CA ARG A 99 8.04 -20.35 42.91
C ARG A 99 7.09 -20.12 44.07
N VAL A 100 6.31 -21.16 44.41
CA VAL A 100 5.43 -21.15 45.59
C VAL A 100 6.20 -20.78 46.87
N ASN A 101 7.42 -21.29 47.04
CA ASN A 101 8.21 -21.02 48.24
C ASN A 101 8.65 -19.55 48.40
N GLU A 102 8.67 -18.77 47.32
CA GLU A 102 9.03 -17.34 47.35
C GLU A 102 7.78 -16.45 47.44
N LEU A 103 6.71 -16.84 46.74
CA LEU A 103 5.48 -16.04 46.60
C LEU A 103 4.38 -16.40 47.60
N GLY A 104 4.41 -17.60 48.18
CA GLY A 104 3.29 -18.19 48.92
C GLY A 104 2.23 -18.80 47.99
N ASP A 105 1.41 -19.70 48.53
CA ASP A 105 0.40 -20.45 47.75
C ASP A 105 -0.67 -19.53 47.13
N GLU A 106 -1.13 -18.50 47.85
CA GLU A 106 -2.20 -17.60 47.39
C GLU A 106 -1.74 -16.73 46.21
N ALA A 107 -0.60 -16.04 46.34
CA ALA A 107 -0.07 -15.21 45.26
C ALA A 107 0.38 -16.05 44.06
N PHE A 108 0.98 -17.22 44.29
CA PHE A 108 1.32 -18.14 43.20
C PHE A 108 0.06 -18.62 42.45
N SER A 109 -1.03 -18.92 43.16
CA SER A 109 -2.31 -19.28 42.55
C SER A 109 -2.85 -18.14 41.67
N ARG A 110 -2.84 -16.89 42.16
CA ARG A 110 -3.24 -15.71 41.35
C ARG A 110 -2.44 -15.58 40.05
N MET A 111 -1.14 -15.85 40.10
CA MET A 111 -0.27 -15.81 38.92
C MET A 111 -0.65 -16.85 37.84
N THR A 112 -1.30 -17.96 38.23
CA THR A 112 -1.76 -18.97 37.26
C THR A 112 -2.89 -18.49 36.35
N ASN A 113 -3.57 -17.40 36.72
CA ASN A 113 -4.65 -16.80 35.92
C ASN A 113 -4.14 -15.85 34.82
N PHE A 114 -2.85 -15.50 34.81
CA PHE A 114 -2.26 -14.65 33.78
C PHE A 114 -2.27 -15.32 32.41
N ASP A 115 -2.50 -14.51 31.38
CA ASP A 115 -2.54 -14.94 30.00
C ASP A 115 -1.38 -14.34 29.20
N LEU A 116 -1.01 -15.02 28.11
CA LEU A 116 -0.13 -14.45 27.10
C LEU A 116 -0.66 -13.10 26.61
N GLY A 117 0.23 -12.11 26.55
CA GLY A 117 -0.08 -10.73 26.19
C GLY A 117 -0.40 -9.81 27.36
N ASP A 118 -0.66 -10.33 28.57
CA ASP A 118 -0.85 -9.48 29.75
C ASP A 118 0.42 -8.67 30.05
N TRP A 119 0.24 -7.45 30.53
CA TRP A 119 1.34 -6.65 31.09
C TRP A 119 1.43 -6.88 32.58
N ILE A 120 2.64 -7.13 33.08
CA ILE A 120 2.91 -7.33 34.50
C ILE A 120 4.11 -6.51 34.95
N ALA A 121 4.10 -6.15 36.23
CA ALA A 121 5.26 -5.65 36.95
C ALA A 121 5.73 -6.72 37.93
N VAL A 122 7.04 -6.85 38.11
CA VAL A 122 7.65 -7.84 38.99
C VAL A 122 8.78 -7.21 39.79
N THR A 123 8.94 -7.66 41.02
CA THR A 123 10.15 -7.42 41.82
C THR A 123 10.77 -8.76 42.19
N GLY A 124 12.10 -8.83 42.18
CA GLY A 124 12.81 -10.05 42.52
C GLY A 124 14.33 -9.86 42.50
N THR A 125 15.06 -10.96 42.67
CA THR A 125 16.54 -10.95 42.63
C THR A 125 17.05 -11.66 41.39
N ILE A 126 18.20 -11.23 40.87
CA ILE A 126 18.82 -11.87 39.70
C ILE A 126 19.42 -13.23 40.06
N LEU A 127 19.20 -14.23 39.20
CA LEU A 127 19.92 -15.50 39.18
C LEU A 127 20.23 -15.93 37.75
N ARG A 128 21.13 -16.89 37.60
CA ARG A 128 21.23 -17.69 36.38
C ARG A 128 20.73 -19.09 36.67
N THR A 129 19.77 -19.58 35.89
CA THR A 129 19.26 -20.94 36.10
C THR A 129 20.35 -21.98 35.84
N LYS A 130 20.13 -23.24 36.27
CA LYS A 130 21.05 -24.35 35.98
C LYS A 130 21.26 -24.59 34.48
N ARG A 131 20.35 -24.11 33.63
CA ARG A 131 20.44 -24.19 32.17
C ARG A 131 21.20 -23.00 31.55
N GLY A 132 21.71 -22.07 32.37
CA GLY A 132 22.50 -20.94 31.92
C GLY A 132 21.69 -19.69 31.54
N GLU A 133 20.36 -19.71 31.64
CA GLU A 133 19.51 -18.57 31.31
C GLU A 133 19.45 -17.56 32.47
N LEU A 134 19.71 -16.28 32.19
CA LEU A 134 19.56 -15.19 33.17
C LEU A 134 18.08 -15.02 33.52
N SER A 135 17.76 -14.82 34.79
CA SER A 135 16.37 -14.80 35.25
C SER A 135 16.16 -13.94 36.49
N VAL A 136 14.92 -13.46 36.67
CA VAL A 136 14.47 -12.82 37.90
C VAL A 136 13.76 -13.85 38.76
N ALA A 137 14.27 -14.15 39.96
CA ALA A 137 13.52 -14.90 40.97
C ALA A 137 12.48 -13.96 41.58
N VAL A 138 11.24 -14.12 41.15
CA VAL A 138 10.14 -13.21 41.49
C VAL A 138 9.72 -13.38 42.95
N THR A 139 9.72 -12.27 43.69
CA THR A 139 9.26 -12.19 45.09
C THR A 139 7.93 -11.43 45.22
N SER A 140 7.60 -10.57 44.25
CA SER A 140 6.28 -9.94 44.14
C SER A 140 5.95 -9.63 42.69
N PHE A 141 4.66 -9.51 42.40
CA PHE A 141 4.18 -9.17 41.06
C PHE A 141 2.86 -8.40 41.14
N GLU A 142 2.54 -7.69 40.06
CA GLU A 142 1.28 -6.97 39.87
C GLU A 142 0.84 -7.10 38.40
N LEU A 143 -0.47 -7.25 38.18
CA LEU A 143 -1.06 -7.17 36.85
C LEU A 143 -1.21 -5.69 36.47
N MET A 144 -0.57 -5.28 35.39
CA MET A 144 -0.57 -3.88 34.94
C MET A 144 -1.59 -3.63 33.84
N SER A 145 -1.88 -4.62 32.99
CA SER A 145 -2.96 -4.51 32.01
C SER A 145 -3.34 -5.88 31.49
N LYS A 146 -4.60 -6.27 31.72
CA LYS A 146 -5.18 -7.48 31.14
C LYS A 146 -5.31 -7.37 29.62
N SER A 147 -4.73 -8.31 28.88
CA SER A 147 -4.93 -8.46 27.43
C SER A 147 -6.19 -9.25 27.16
N ILE A 148 -7.17 -8.60 26.54
CA ILE A 148 -8.47 -9.18 26.21
C ILE A 148 -8.45 -9.98 24.91
N ARG A 149 -7.58 -9.62 23.96
CA ARG A 149 -7.33 -10.42 22.77
C ARG A 149 -6.08 -11.28 22.98
N PRO A 150 -6.07 -12.54 22.51
CA PRO A 150 -4.83 -13.30 22.44
C PRO A 150 -3.88 -12.66 21.42
N LEU A 151 -2.58 -12.82 21.67
CA LEU A 151 -1.57 -12.56 20.63
C LEU A 151 -1.62 -13.70 19.61
N PRO A 152 -1.27 -13.46 18.34
CA PRO A 152 -1.08 -14.51 17.34
C PRO A 152 -0.10 -15.59 17.84
N GLU A 153 -0.29 -16.83 17.39
CA GLU A 153 0.55 -17.94 17.82
C GLU A 153 2.03 -17.75 17.44
N LYS A 154 2.91 -18.12 18.38
CA LYS A 154 4.35 -17.89 18.30
C LYS A 154 5.07 -18.65 17.18
N PHE A 155 4.49 -19.75 16.68
CA PHE A 155 5.14 -20.64 15.70
C PHE A 155 5.08 -20.11 14.27
N HIS A 156 4.05 -19.36 13.92
CA HIS A 156 3.92 -18.78 12.59
C HIS A 156 4.18 -17.27 12.57
N GLY A 157 4.12 -16.58 13.71
CA GLY A 157 4.16 -15.12 13.75
C GLY A 157 2.97 -14.51 13.02
N LEU A 158 2.94 -13.18 12.90
CA LEU A 158 2.01 -12.53 11.98
C LEU A 158 2.74 -12.37 10.64
N THR A 159 2.44 -13.24 9.67
CA THR A 159 3.12 -13.29 8.36
C THR A 159 2.38 -12.52 7.28
N ASP A 160 1.04 -12.54 7.31
CA ASP A 160 0.21 -11.83 6.35
C ASP A 160 0.52 -10.32 6.36
N LYS A 161 1.03 -9.82 5.23
CA LYS A 161 1.51 -8.43 5.10
C LYS A 161 0.38 -7.43 5.33
N GLU A 162 -0.83 -7.73 4.86
CA GLU A 162 -1.98 -6.84 5.03
C GLU A 162 -2.34 -6.68 6.52
N THR A 163 -2.49 -7.79 7.24
CA THR A 163 -2.78 -7.76 8.68
C THR A 163 -1.66 -7.09 9.47
N ARG A 164 -0.39 -7.30 9.08
CA ARG A 164 0.75 -6.60 9.71
C ARG A 164 0.65 -5.09 9.57
N TYR A 165 0.30 -4.59 8.40
CA TYR A 165 0.14 -3.15 8.16
C TYR A 165 -1.07 -2.57 8.89
N ARG A 166 -2.21 -3.29 8.90
CA ARG A 166 -3.43 -2.86 9.61
C ARG A 166 -3.27 -2.89 11.13
N GLN A 167 -2.65 -3.94 11.64
CA GLN A 167 -2.46 -4.18 13.07
C GLN A 167 -0.99 -4.02 13.46
N ARG A 168 -0.38 -2.87 13.09
CA ARG A 168 1.03 -2.59 13.39
C ARG A 168 1.36 -2.80 14.86
N TYR A 169 0.44 -2.47 15.76
CA TYR A 169 0.60 -2.68 17.21
C TYR A 169 0.76 -4.15 17.61
N VAL A 170 0.22 -5.11 16.85
CA VAL A 170 0.47 -6.55 17.04
C VAL A 170 1.76 -6.96 16.35
N ASP A 171 2.00 -6.49 15.13
CA ASP A 171 3.22 -6.77 14.35
C ASP A 171 4.49 -6.40 15.14
N LEU A 172 4.52 -5.20 15.74
CA LEU A 172 5.62 -4.73 16.60
C LEU A 172 5.84 -5.61 17.85
N VAL A 173 4.82 -6.34 18.30
CA VAL A 173 4.93 -7.24 19.46
C VAL A 173 5.51 -8.59 19.05
N VAL A 174 5.08 -9.15 17.93
CA VAL A 174 5.44 -10.53 17.53
C VAL A 174 6.64 -10.61 16.59
N ASN A 175 6.97 -9.51 15.88
CA ASN A 175 8.08 -9.40 14.94
C ASN A 175 9.10 -8.33 15.40
N PRO A 176 10.08 -8.67 16.26
CA PRO A 176 11.08 -7.72 16.77
C PRO A 176 11.89 -7.00 15.69
N GLN A 177 12.16 -7.67 14.57
CA GLN A 177 12.84 -7.11 13.41
C GLN A 177 12.09 -5.91 12.81
N VAL A 178 10.75 -5.95 12.81
CA VAL A 178 9.92 -4.82 12.34
C VAL A 178 10.08 -3.62 13.27
N LYS A 179 10.05 -3.87 14.59
CA LYS A 179 10.31 -2.81 15.57
C LYS A 179 11.68 -2.17 15.35
N GLN A 180 12.69 -2.97 15.02
CA GLN A 180 14.04 -2.47 14.74
C GLN A 180 14.09 -1.53 13.53
N VAL A 181 13.32 -1.80 12.47
CA VAL A 181 13.20 -0.89 11.30
C VAL A 181 12.72 0.50 11.73
N PHE A 182 11.72 0.59 12.59
CA PHE A 182 11.20 1.89 13.06
C PHE A 182 12.13 2.61 14.04
N ILE A 183 12.87 1.87 14.88
CA ILE A 183 13.94 2.43 15.70
C ILE A 183 15.03 3.01 14.79
N ASN A 184 15.44 2.26 13.78
CA ASN A 184 16.43 2.68 12.79
C ASN A 184 15.96 3.91 12.01
N ARG A 185 14.70 3.95 11.57
CA ARG A 185 14.10 5.15 10.97
C ARG A 185 14.27 6.39 11.84
N SER A 186 13.99 6.28 13.15
CA SER A 186 14.15 7.40 14.09
C SER A 186 15.61 7.83 14.23
N LYS A 187 16.55 6.87 14.29
CA LYS A 187 17.99 7.14 14.33
C LYS A 187 18.49 7.83 13.06
N ILE A 188 18.10 7.33 11.89
CA ILE A 188 18.43 7.88 10.57
C ILE A 188 17.99 9.35 10.50
N ILE A 189 16.71 9.64 10.77
CA ILE A 189 16.19 11.02 10.71
C ILE A 189 16.93 11.94 11.70
N SER A 190 17.22 11.45 12.92
CA SER A 190 17.94 12.22 13.94
C SER A 190 19.38 12.53 13.52
N ALA A 191 20.07 11.57 12.91
CA ALA A 191 21.43 11.74 12.39
C ALA A 191 21.44 12.73 11.21
N CYS A 192 20.49 12.61 10.29
CA CYS A 192 20.30 13.55 9.19
C CYS A 192 20.07 14.99 9.69
N ARG A 193 19.20 15.22 10.69
CA ARG A 193 19.04 16.56 11.29
C ARG A 193 20.32 17.08 11.93
N THR A 194 21.05 16.21 12.63
CA THR A 194 22.34 16.57 13.25
C THR A 194 23.35 17.01 12.20
N TYR A 195 23.42 16.29 11.07
CA TYR A 195 24.25 16.64 9.92
C TYR A 195 23.85 18.00 9.32
N MET A 196 22.56 18.23 9.07
CA MET A 196 22.07 19.52 8.55
C MET A 196 22.45 20.70 9.46
N ALA A 197 22.30 20.55 10.77
CA ALA A 197 22.69 21.56 11.75
C ALA A 197 24.21 21.83 11.75
N GLN A 198 25.04 20.79 11.57
CA GLN A 198 26.50 20.92 11.46
C GLN A 198 26.92 21.65 10.18
N GLU A 199 26.20 21.43 9.08
CA GLU A 199 26.38 22.14 7.79
C GLU A 199 25.78 23.55 7.77
N GLY A 200 25.24 24.01 8.91
CA GLY A 200 24.75 25.37 9.10
C GLY A 200 23.37 25.65 8.51
N TYR A 201 22.57 24.62 8.25
CA TYR A 201 21.19 24.79 7.81
C TYR A 201 20.24 25.02 8.98
N TYR A 202 19.29 25.93 8.81
CA TYR A 202 18.20 26.18 9.75
C TYR A 202 16.97 25.36 9.37
N GLU A 203 16.45 24.56 10.31
CA GLU A 203 15.19 23.84 10.13
C GLU A 203 14.03 24.86 10.17
N ALA A 204 13.18 24.83 9.15
CA ALA A 204 11.98 25.65 9.02
C ALA A 204 10.73 24.77 9.02
N GLU A 205 9.59 25.37 9.36
CA GLU A 205 8.26 24.77 9.19
C GLU A 205 7.44 25.69 8.27
N THR A 206 7.09 25.20 7.08
CA THR A 206 6.31 25.94 6.08
C THR A 206 4.86 25.47 6.02
N PRO A 207 3.92 26.26 5.47
CA PRO A 207 2.51 25.90 5.46
C PRO A 207 2.21 24.55 4.79
N ILE A 208 1.47 23.69 5.49
CA ILE A 208 0.91 22.44 4.96
C ILE A 208 -0.36 22.71 4.15
N LEU A 209 -1.22 23.60 4.64
CA LEU A 209 -2.41 24.08 3.93
C LEU A 209 -2.01 25.30 3.08
N GLN A 210 -2.21 25.20 1.78
CA GLN A 210 -1.82 26.20 0.79
C GLN A 210 -3.04 26.67 -0.01
N GLU A 211 -3.02 27.91 -0.48
CA GLU A 211 -4.10 28.51 -1.28
C GLU A 211 -3.96 28.20 -2.77
N ILE A 212 -2.80 27.72 -3.20
CA ILE A 212 -2.42 27.48 -4.60
C ILE A 212 -1.69 26.14 -4.68
N MET A 213 -1.88 25.43 -5.81
CA MET A 213 -1.15 24.21 -6.13
C MET A 213 0.21 24.53 -6.78
N GLY A 214 1.33 24.26 -6.10
CA GLY A 214 2.65 24.55 -6.65
C GLY A 214 3.83 23.82 -5.99
N GLY A 215 5.01 23.98 -6.60
CA GLY A 215 6.28 23.43 -6.11
C GLY A 215 6.59 22.00 -6.61
N ALA A 216 5.63 21.29 -7.20
CA ALA A 216 5.85 20.04 -7.92
C ALA A 216 4.78 19.85 -9.00
N ASN A 217 4.98 18.91 -9.92
CA ASN A 217 3.94 18.41 -10.81
C ASN A 217 3.30 17.19 -10.14
N ALA A 218 2.15 17.39 -9.48
CA ALA A 218 1.45 16.34 -8.76
C ALA A 218 0.01 16.77 -8.47
N LYS A 219 -0.92 15.81 -8.44
CA LYS A 219 -2.30 16.08 -8.06
C LYS A 219 -2.40 16.30 -6.54
N PRO A 220 -2.97 17.40 -6.04
CA PRO A 220 -3.08 17.65 -4.60
C PRO A 220 -4.32 17.00 -3.99
N PHE A 221 -4.34 16.92 -2.66
CA PHE A 221 -5.58 16.77 -1.91
C PHE A 221 -6.23 18.13 -1.71
N ILE A 222 -7.53 18.21 -1.98
CA ILE A 222 -8.33 19.42 -1.87
C ILE A 222 -9.14 19.35 -0.56
N THR A 223 -9.21 20.47 0.16
CA THR A 223 -10.01 20.62 1.38
C THR A 223 -10.64 22.01 1.45
N HIS A 224 -11.46 22.26 2.47
CA HIS A 224 -12.18 23.52 2.63
C HIS A 224 -11.96 24.13 4.01
N PHE A 225 -11.52 25.40 4.03
CA PHE A 225 -11.35 26.16 5.26
C PHE A 225 -12.63 26.95 5.59
N ASN A 226 -13.48 26.36 6.43
CA ASN A 226 -14.79 26.93 6.81
C ASN A 226 -14.77 28.40 7.27
N ALA A 227 -13.78 28.81 8.08
CA ALA A 227 -13.78 30.17 8.66
C ALA A 227 -13.48 31.26 7.63
N LEU A 228 -12.67 30.93 6.60
CA LEU A 228 -12.37 31.82 5.48
C LEU A 228 -13.28 31.55 4.28
N ASN A 229 -14.06 30.47 4.33
CA ASN A 229 -14.92 29.98 3.25
C ASN A 229 -14.15 29.88 1.92
N GLN A 230 -12.98 29.24 1.96
CA GLN A 230 -12.10 29.08 0.79
C GLN A 230 -11.62 27.63 0.63
N GLU A 231 -11.34 27.24 -0.60
CA GLU A 231 -10.63 26.01 -0.91
C GLU A 231 -9.17 26.11 -0.47
N CYS A 232 -8.60 25.00 0.00
CA CYS A 232 -7.19 24.88 0.33
C CYS A 232 -6.67 23.53 -0.18
N TYR A 233 -5.37 23.49 -0.46
CA TYR A 233 -4.67 22.31 -0.93
C TYR A 233 -3.68 21.84 0.15
N LEU A 234 -3.56 20.53 0.33
CA LEU A 234 -2.41 20.00 1.05
C LEU A 234 -1.17 20.09 0.15
N ARG A 235 -0.05 20.56 0.71
CA ARG A 235 1.19 20.79 -0.03
C ARG A 235 1.70 19.53 -0.74
N ILE A 236 2.13 19.70 -1.99
CA ILE A 236 2.77 18.68 -2.83
C ILE A 236 4.31 18.78 -2.85
N ALA A 237 4.84 19.89 -2.32
CA ALA A 237 6.26 20.20 -2.09
C ALA A 237 6.40 21.33 -1.04
N THR A 238 7.59 21.54 -0.49
CA THR A 238 7.90 22.71 0.37
C THR A 238 8.62 23.85 -0.37
N GLU A 239 9.03 23.60 -1.61
CA GLU A 239 9.91 24.40 -2.45
C GLU A 239 9.59 25.91 -2.46
N LEU A 240 8.37 26.28 -2.86
CA LEU A 240 8.03 27.69 -3.08
C LEU A 240 8.12 28.51 -1.79
N HIS A 241 7.86 27.92 -0.63
CA HIS A 241 7.94 28.61 0.66
C HIS A 241 9.39 28.67 1.17
N LEU A 242 10.17 27.62 1.00
CA LEU A 242 11.59 27.64 1.39
C LEU A 242 12.39 28.65 0.54
N LYS A 243 12.07 28.80 -0.75
CA LYS A 243 12.64 29.86 -1.60
C LYS A 243 12.27 31.27 -1.14
N ARG A 244 11.05 31.48 -0.63
CA ARG A 244 10.68 32.76 -0.01
C ARG A 244 11.55 33.08 1.21
N LEU A 245 12.02 32.08 1.95
CA LEU A 245 12.98 32.29 3.05
C LEU A 245 14.36 32.73 2.54
N LEU A 246 14.82 32.21 1.40
CA LEU A 246 16.05 32.70 0.76
C LEU A 246 15.94 34.18 0.38
N VAL A 247 14.80 34.58 -0.22
CA VAL A 247 14.50 36.01 -0.50
C VAL A 247 14.53 36.83 0.79
N GLY A 248 14.03 36.26 1.90
CA GLY A 248 14.08 36.86 3.23
C GLY A 248 15.48 36.96 3.85
N GLY A 249 16.52 36.42 3.21
CA GLY A 249 17.91 36.45 3.69
C GLY A 249 18.31 35.29 4.61
N MET A 250 17.55 34.19 4.62
CA MET A 250 17.97 32.96 5.29
C MET A 250 18.82 32.11 4.33
N ASP A 251 20.14 32.24 4.39
CA ASP A 251 21.04 31.66 3.38
C ASP A 251 21.00 30.13 3.28
N ARG A 252 20.64 29.41 4.35
CA ARG A 252 20.59 27.94 4.40
C ARG A 252 19.39 27.48 5.18
N VAL A 253 18.40 26.93 4.50
CA VAL A 253 17.15 26.45 5.11
C VAL A 253 16.84 25.04 4.66
N TYR A 254 16.23 24.26 5.54
CA TYR A 254 15.69 22.96 5.19
C TYR A 254 14.40 22.68 5.95
N GLU A 255 13.60 21.76 5.43
CA GLU A 255 12.46 21.20 6.15
C GLU A 255 12.44 19.67 5.96
N ILE A 256 12.33 18.94 7.07
CA ILE A 256 11.94 17.51 7.04
C ILE A 256 10.46 17.44 7.39
N GLY A 257 9.61 17.27 6.39
CA GLY A 257 8.17 17.44 6.52
C GLY A 257 7.35 16.42 5.73
N ARG A 258 6.06 16.35 6.05
CA ARG A 258 5.09 15.55 5.29
C ARG A 258 4.68 16.26 4.01
N ILE A 259 4.66 15.53 2.91
CA ILE A 259 4.13 15.90 1.61
C ILE A 259 2.91 15.01 1.32
N PHE A 260 1.94 15.54 0.57
CA PHE A 260 0.70 14.87 0.25
C PHE A 260 0.47 14.91 -1.26
N ARG A 261 0.41 13.75 -1.91
CA ARG A 261 0.12 13.63 -3.34
C ARG A 261 -1.02 12.65 -3.55
N ASN A 262 -2.05 13.10 -4.24
CA ASN A 262 -3.28 12.36 -4.49
C ASN A 262 -3.11 11.44 -5.71
N GLU A 263 -2.23 10.47 -5.54
CA GLU A 263 -1.74 9.55 -6.56
C GLU A 263 -1.95 8.09 -6.13
N GLY A 264 -1.68 7.15 -7.03
CA GLY A 264 -1.73 5.73 -6.74
C GLY A 264 -0.72 5.30 -5.67
N MET A 265 -0.98 4.17 -5.02
CA MET A 265 -0.05 3.55 -4.07
C MET A 265 0.62 2.35 -4.71
N ASP A 266 1.93 2.20 -4.49
CA ASP A 266 2.69 1.03 -4.93
C ASP A 266 3.76 0.64 -3.89
N LEU A 267 4.81 -0.09 -4.32
CA LEU A 267 5.90 -0.49 -3.44
C LEU A 267 6.72 0.68 -2.90
N THR A 268 6.75 1.80 -3.61
CA THR A 268 7.59 2.98 -3.33
C THR A 268 6.80 4.28 -3.11
N HIS A 269 5.49 4.29 -3.37
CA HIS A 269 4.60 5.45 -3.25
C HIS A 269 3.52 5.23 -2.17
N ASN A 270 3.37 6.23 -1.30
CA ASN A 270 2.29 6.34 -0.33
C ASN A 270 1.72 7.78 -0.43
N PRO A 271 0.40 8.02 -0.29
CA PRO A 271 -0.20 9.32 -0.61
C PRO A 271 0.27 10.45 0.33
N GLU A 272 0.76 10.06 1.51
CA GLU A 272 1.44 10.95 2.43
C GLU A 272 2.84 10.39 2.73
N PHE A 273 3.89 11.17 2.50
CA PHE A 273 5.28 10.71 2.65
C PHE A 273 6.20 11.84 3.10
N THR A 274 7.35 11.49 3.64
CA THR A 274 8.30 12.43 4.25
C THR A 274 9.41 12.74 3.27
N THR A 275 9.63 14.03 3.02
CA THR A 275 10.79 14.52 2.28
C THR A 275 11.69 15.34 3.20
N MET A 276 12.95 15.47 2.81
CA MET A 276 13.80 16.57 3.21
C MET A 276 13.98 17.46 1.99
N GLU A 277 13.58 18.72 2.08
CA GLU A 277 13.94 19.73 1.09
C GLU A 277 14.88 20.76 1.71
N ALA A 278 15.93 21.14 1.00
CA ALA A 278 16.92 22.10 1.45
C ALA A 278 17.32 23.06 0.35
N TYR A 279 17.58 24.31 0.74
CA TYR A 279 17.96 25.40 -0.16
C TYR A 279 19.15 26.16 0.43
N CYS A 280 20.15 26.41 -0.40
CA CYS A 280 21.38 27.13 -0.03
C CYS A 280 21.67 28.26 -1.01
N ALA A 281 21.60 29.50 -0.52
CA ALA A 281 22.08 30.67 -1.23
C ALA A 281 23.57 30.54 -1.57
N PHE A 282 23.94 31.09 -2.71
CA PHE A 282 25.27 31.08 -3.31
C PHE A 282 25.85 29.68 -3.56
N SER A 283 25.00 28.65 -3.62
CA SER A 283 25.34 27.28 -4.01
C SER A 283 24.84 26.96 -5.42
N ASP A 284 25.27 25.81 -5.95
CA ASP A 284 24.86 25.24 -7.24
C ASP A 284 24.70 23.70 -7.13
N LEU A 285 24.61 23.01 -8.27
CA LEU A 285 24.58 21.55 -8.36
C LEU A 285 25.72 20.85 -7.62
N ALA A 286 26.94 21.38 -7.65
CA ALA A 286 28.08 20.72 -7.02
C ALA A 286 27.94 20.73 -5.49
N GLY A 287 27.47 21.86 -4.94
CA GLY A 287 27.11 21.94 -3.53
C GLY A 287 25.95 20.99 -3.17
N MET A 288 24.95 20.84 -4.04
CA MET A 288 23.85 19.91 -3.79
C MET A 288 24.27 18.44 -3.84
N LYS A 289 25.25 18.07 -4.70
CA LYS A 289 25.84 16.72 -4.68
C LYS A 289 26.56 16.43 -3.37
N GLN A 290 27.37 17.37 -2.89
CA GLN A 290 28.07 17.25 -1.60
C GLN A 290 27.09 17.10 -0.44
N LEU A 291 26.04 17.94 -0.41
CA LEU A 291 24.99 17.84 0.59
C LEU A 291 24.30 16.48 0.55
N CYS A 292 23.93 16.00 -0.63
CA CYS A 292 23.25 14.72 -0.85
C CYS A 292 24.09 13.55 -0.34
N GLU A 293 25.37 13.48 -0.74
CA GLU A 293 26.31 12.44 -0.29
C GLU A 293 26.43 12.40 1.23
N GLY A 294 26.69 13.56 1.84
CA GLY A 294 26.85 13.63 3.29
C GLY A 294 25.55 13.32 4.05
N PHE A 295 24.39 13.72 3.52
CA PHE A 295 23.08 13.45 4.13
C PHE A 295 22.76 11.95 4.16
N VAL A 296 22.97 11.26 3.03
CA VAL A 296 22.75 9.82 2.92
C VAL A 296 23.74 9.05 3.80
N LYS A 297 25.03 9.43 3.78
CA LYS A 297 26.07 8.81 4.62
C LYS A 297 25.81 9.04 6.11
N ALA A 298 25.32 10.21 6.51
CA ALA A 298 24.92 10.46 7.91
C ALA A 298 23.78 9.52 8.35
N GLY A 299 22.80 9.29 7.48
CA GLY A 299 21.76 8.29 7.71
C GLY A 299 22.30 6.87 7.83
N LEU A 300 23.19 6.48 6.91
CA LEU A 300 23.82 5.15 6.89
C LEU A 300 24.60 4.86 8.18
N HIS A 301 25.49 5.78 8.57
CA HIS A 301 26.35 5.64 9.76
C HIS A 301 25.57 5.65 11.08
N ALA A 302 24.27 5.96 11.07
CA ALA A 302 23.39 5.83 12.23
C ALA A 302 22.95 4.38 12.49
N VAL A 303 23.07 3.50 11.49
CA VAL A 303 22.52 2.13 11.52
C VAL A 303 23.47 1.05 10.99
N CYS A 304 24.54 1.42 10.29
CA CYS A 304 25.53 0.51 9.71
C CYS A 304 26.93 1.13 9.77
N ASP A 305 27.94 0.36 10.17
CA ASP A 305 29.35 0.78 10.19
C ASP A 305 30.04 0.63 8.82
N SER A 306 29.39 -0.04 7.86
CA SER A 306 29.92 -0.32 6.52
C SER A 306 29.26 0.58 5.49
N GLU A 307 30.08 1.15 4.60
CA GLU A 307 29.60 1.89 3.41
C GLU A 307 29.19 0.97 2.25
N ILE A 308 29.45 -0.33 2.36
CA ILE A 308 28.94 -1.35 1.44
C ILE A 308 27.76 -2.04 2.13
N ILE A 309 26.57 -1.94 1.53
CA ILE A 309 25.33 -2.51 2.03
C ILE A 309 24.79 -3.58 1.08
N THR A 310 23.91 -4.43 1.60
CA THR A 310 23.09 -5.33 0.77
C THR A 310 21.67 -4.79 0.75
N TYR A 311 21.10 -4.64 -0.44
CA TYR A 311 19.71 -4.27 -0.64
C TYR A 311 19.08 -5.25 -1.64
N GLN A 312 18.09 -6.00 -1.18
CA GLN A 312 17.34 -6.97 -1.99
C GLN A 312 18.25 -7.99 -2.71
N GLY A 313 19.29 -8.45 -2.01
CA GLY A 313 20.29 -9.38 -2.53
C GLY A 313 21.37 -8.74 -3.43
N THR A 314 21.30 -7.44 -3.70
CA THR A 314 22.29 -6.71 -4.49
C THR A 314 23.25 -5.95 -3.58
N SER A 315 24.56 -6.03 -3.87
CA SER A 315 25.58 -5.24 -3.16
C SER A 315 25.60 -3.81 -3.70
N ILE A 316 25.50 -2.82 -2.82
CA ILE A 316 25.55 -1.40 -3.15
C ILE A 316 26.74 -0.79 -2.41
N ASP A 317 27.61 -0.11 -3.15
CA ASP A 317 28.76 0.62 -2.61
C ASP A 317 28.43 2.12 -2.50
N LEU A 318 28.22 2.60 -1.27
CA LEU A 318 27.96 4.00 -0.96
C LEU A 318 29.24 4.77 -0.61
N SER A 319 30.42 4.13 -0.73
CA SER A 319 31.70 4.75 -0.39
C SER A 319 32.22 5.70 -1.47
N GLY A 320 33.18 6.54 -1.09
CA GLY A 320 33.86 7.44 -2.03
C GLY A 320 32.95 8.53 -2.63
N GLU A 321 33.32 8.99 -3.81
CA GLU A 321 32.55 9.95 -4.62
C GLU A 321 31.66 9.22 -5.62
N TRP A 322 30.45 9.69 -5.85
CA TRP A 322 29.49 8.99 -6.69
C TRP A 322 29.58 9.39 -8.16
N ARG A 323 29.27 8.44 -9.05
CA ARG A 323 29.34 8.63 -10.52
C ARG A 323 28.39 9.76 -10.92
N SER A 324 28.87 10.69 -11.74
CA SER A 324 28.03 11.65 -12.44
C SER A 324 28.02 11.31 -13.93
N VAL A 325 26.84 11.24 -14.54
CA VAL A 325 26.66 10.87 -15.96
C VAL A 325 25.49 11.66 -16.53
N SER A 326 25.57 12.07 -17.80
CA SER A 326 24.45 12.74 -18.45
C SER A 326 23.35 11.75 -18.85
N MET A 327 22.11 12.20 -18.89
CA MET A 327 20.98 11.40 -19.39
C MET A 327 21.23 10.90 -20.82
N ALA A 328 21.75 11.77 -21.70
CA ALA A 328 22.05 11.42 -23.09
C ALA A 328 23.08 10.29 -23.23
N GLU A 329 24.11 10.28 -22.38
CA GLU A 329 25.10 9.20 -22.34
C GLU A 329 24.45 7.87 -21.95
N LEU A 330 23.61 7.84 -20.90
CA LEU A 330 22.91 6.63 -20.48
C LEU A 330 21.97 6.09 -21.56
N VAL A 331 21.17 6.97 -22.17
CA VAL A 331 20.29 6.56 -23.26
C VAL A 331 21.12 6.02 -24.43
N SER A 332 22.18 6.71 -24.83
CA SER A 332 23.08 6.27 -25.90
C SER A 332 23.69 4.88 -25.64
N GLU A 333 24.13 4.62 -24.40
CA GLU A 333 24.68 3.34 -23.98
C GLU A 333 23.64 2.20 -24.14
N VAL A 334 22.40 2.43 -23.69
CA VAL A 334 21.34 1.40 -23.70
C VAL A 334 20.76 1.17 -25.10
N VAL A 335 20.59 2.23 -25.90
CA VAL A 335 20.03 2.11 -27.25
C VAL A 335 21.05 1.65 -28.29
N GLY A 336 22.34 1.74 -27.98
CA GLY A 336 23.45 1.26 -28.82
C GLY A 336 23.86 2.20 -29.96
N GLU A 337 23.37 3.45 -29.95
CA GLU A 337 23.73 4.50 -30.89
C GLU A 337 23.75 5.86 -30.17
N THR A 338 24.57 6.79 -30.65
CA THR A 338 24.67 8.13 -30.03
C THR A 338 23.39 8.92 -30.29
N VAL A 339 22.71 9.29 -29.21
CA VAL A 339 21.56 10.19 -29.21
C VAL A 339 21.70 11.26 -28.13
N ASP A 340 21.20 12.44 -28.41
CA ASP A 340 21.29 13.62 -27.57
C ASP A 340 20.19 14.64 -27.92
N ILE A 341 20.23 15.82 -27.32
CA ILE A 341 19.25 16.87 -27.54
C ILE A 341 19.24 17.43 -28.99
N ASP A 342 20.27 17.16 -29.79
CA ASP A 342 20.33 17.53 -31.22
C ASP A 342 19.73 16.44 -32.12
N THR A 343 19.46 15.27 -31.58
CA THR A 343 18.84 14.16 -32.30
C THR A 343 17.39 14.52 -32.65
N PRO A 344 17.00 14.43 -33.93
CA PRO A 344 15.67 14.85 -34.35
C PRO A 344 14.58 13.87 -33.85
N PRO A 345 13.36 14.34 -33.54
CA PRO A 345 12.28 13.50 -33.00
C PRO A 345 12.01 12.25 -33.84
N GLU A 346 12.14 12.33 -35.16
CA GLU A 346 11.92 11.20 -36.07
C GLU A 346 12.88 10.04 -35.81
N THR A 347 14.12 10.32 -35.42
CA THR A 347 15.08 9.29 -35.03
C THR A 347 14.66 8.65 -33.71
N TYR A 348 14.21 9.44 -32.73
CA TYR A 348 13.66 8.91 -31.49
C TYR A 348 12.44 8.02 -31.73
N HIS A 349 11.49 8.42 -32.59
CA HIS A 349 10.32 7.59 -32.91
C HIS A 349 10.72 6.20 -33.42
N LEU A 350 11.74 6.11 -34.27
CA LEU A 350 12.28 4.82 -34.72
C LEU A 350 12.89 3.99 -33.58
N ILE A 351 13.54 4.65 -32.61
CA ILE A 351 14.08 3.99 -31.42
C ILE A 351 12.94 3.47 -30.53
N PHE A 352 11.92 4.28 -30.26
CA PHE A 352 10.74 3.84 -29.51
C PHE A 352 10.07 2.64 -30.20
N ASP A 353 9.85 2.71 -31.51
CA ASP A 353 9.26 1.62 -32.29
C ASP A 353 10.12 0.35 -32.21
N ARG A 354 11.47 0.48 -32.25
CA ARG A 354 12.42 -0.63 -32.09
C ARG A 354 12.32 -1.31 -30.72
N PHE A 355 12.10 -0.53 -29.65
CA PHE A 355 11.93 -1.04 -28.29
C PHE A 355 10.48 -1.38 -27.93
N GLY A 356 9.53 -1.17 -28.85
CA GLY A 356 8.11 -1.42 -28.61
C GLY A 356 7.47 -0.47 -27.59
N LEU A 357 8.03 0.74 -27.43
CA LEU A 357 7.54 1.80 -26.56
C LEU A 357 6.58 2.72 -27.33
N GLU A 358 5.70 3.43 -26.62
CA GLU A 358 4.81 4.42 -27.24
C GLU A 358 5.38 5.83 -27.10
N TRP A 359 5.17 6.64 -28.12
CA TRP A 359 5.54 8.04 -28.17
C TRP A 359 4.35 8.88 -28.65
N LYS A 360 4.35 10.18 -28.36
CA LYS A 360 3.35 11.12 -28.86
C LYS A 360 3.97 12.09 -29.85
N GLN A 361 3.20 12.48 -30.87
CA GLN A 361 3.67 13.33 -31.96
C GLN A 361 4.06 14.76 -31.52
N ASP A 362 3.51 15.22 -30.41
CA ASP A 362 3.77 16.53 -29.80
C ASP A 362 5.00 16.53 -28.87
N TRP A 363 5.63 15.38 -28.62
CA TRP A 363 6.84 15.31 -27.83
C TRP A 363 8.06 15.83 -28.60
N GLY A 364 8.79 16.76 -27.98
CA GLY A 364 10.09 17.19 -28.47
C GLY A 364 11.18 16.16 -28.18
N SER A 365 12.37 16.39 -28.76
CA SER A 365 13.55 15.54 -28.53
C SER A 365 13.91 15.42 -27.05
N GLY A 366 13.69 16.48 -26.25
CA GLY A 366 13.94 16.45 -24.81
C GLY A 366 13.02 15.46 -24.09
N LYS A 367 11.71 15.57 -24.28
CA LYS A 367 10.74 14.64 -23.68
C LYS A 367 10.96 13.21 -24.17
N LEU A 368 11.22 13.00 -25.46
CA LEU A 368 11.52 11.67 -26.01
C LEU A 368 12.76 11.04 -25.37
N MET A 369 13.83 11.80 -25.18
CA MET A 369 15.04 11.33 -24.51
C MET A 369 14.78 10.97 -23.04
N PHE A 370 14.03 11.80 -22.31
CA PHE A 370 13.65 11.53 -20.92
C PHE A 370 12.83 10.24 -20.79
N GLU A 371 11.84 10.03 -21.65
CA GLU A 371 10.98 8.85 -21.62
C GLU A 371 11.77 7.56 -21.95
N LEU A 372 12.77 7.62 -22.84
CA LEU A 372 13.69 6.48 -23.04
C LEU A 372 14.57 6.22 -21.82
N TYR A 373 15.03 7.28 -21.16
CA TYR A 373 15.80 7.14 -19.92
C TYR A 373 14.97 6.46 -18.83
N ASP A 374 13.74 6.93 -18.60
CA ASP A 374 12.82 6.42 -17.59
C ASP A 374 12.48 4.94 -17.86
N GLU A 375 12.11 4.61 -19.10
CA GLU A 375 11.68 3.26 -19.46
C GLU A 375 12.82 2.23 -19.56
N LEU A 376 14.05 2.66 -19.89
CA LEU A 376 15.13 1.74 -20.24
C LEU A 376 16.37 1.83 -19.37
N CYS A 377 16.69 3.00 -18.83
CA CYS A 377 18.00 3.27 -18.22
C CYS A 377 17.98 3.21 -16.69
N GLU A 378 16.99 3.82 -16.03
CA GLU A 378 17.01 4.01 -14.56
C GLU A 378 17.27 2.69 -13.81
N ARG A 379 16.51 1.63 -14.15
CA ARG A 379 16.62 0.29 -13.56
C ARG A 379 17.99 -0.39 -13.67
N THR A 380 18.87 0.10 -14.54
CA THR A 380 20.21 -0.47 -14.76
C THR A 380 21.25 0.07 -13.77
N LEU A 381 20.94 1.16 -13.06
CA LEU A 381 21.86 1.86 -12.17
C LEU A 381 21.85 1.22 -10.77
N VAL A 382 22.89 0.45 -10.44
CA VAL A 382 23.01 -0.25 -9.15
C VAL A 382 23.60 0.64 -8.05
N ASN A 383 24.82 1.13 -8.27
CA ASN A 383 25.52 2.01 -7.33
C ASN A 383 25.02 3.46 -7.46
N PRO A 384 25.18 4.28 -6.41
CA PRO A 384 24.75 5.67 -6.43
C PRO A 384 25.32 6.42 -7.64
N THR A 385 24.41 6.97 -8.43
CA THR A 385 24.71 7.67 -9.67
C THR A 385 23.89 8.94 -9.75
N PHE A 386 24.56 10.07 -9.90
CA PHE A 386 23.94 11.34 -10.24
C PHE A 386 23.70 11.40 -11.74
N VAL A 387 22.46 11.19 -12.15
CA VAL A 387 22.00 11.39 -13.52
C VAL A 387 21.80 12.89 -13.71
N CYS A 388 22.49 13.49 -14.68
CA CYS A 388 22.54 14.94 -14.87
C CYS A 388 21.97 15.35 -16.23
N ASP A 389 21.83 16.66 -16.43
CA ASP A 389 21.60 17.29 -17.74
C ASP A 389 20.20 17.02 -18.30
N TYR A 390 19.19 17.14 -17.44
CA TYR A 390 17.80 16.94 -17.81
C TYR A 390 17.34 18.01 -18.82
N PRO A 391 16.54 17.62 -19.84
CA PRO A 391 15.94 18.58 -20.76
C PRO A 391 15.04 19.60 -20.08
N VAL A 392 14.99 20.81 -20.64
CA VAL A 392 14.13 21.90 -20.14
C VAL A 392 12.64 21.57 -20.22
N GLU A 393 12.25 20.73 -21.19
CA GLU A 393 10.87 20.27 -21.40
C GLU A 393 10.29 19.55 -20.18
N VAL A 394 11.13 18.92 -19.36
CA VAL A 394 10.72 18.16 -18.15
C VAL A 394 11.20 18.81 -16.84
N SER A 395 11.69 20.06 -16.90
CA SER A 395 12.37 20.72 -15.78
C SER A 395 11.90 22.18 -15.62
N PRO A 396 10.63 22.42 -15.23
CA PRO A 396 10.04 23.76 -15.26
C PRO A 396 10.67 24.75 -14.28
N LEU A 397 11.19 24.28 -13.14
CA LEU A 397 11.76 25.12 -12.06
C LEU A 397 13.31 25.15 -12.06
N ALA A 398 13.94 24.32 -12.89
CA ALA A 398 15.40 24.27 -12.96
C ALA A 398 15.96 25.35 -13.89
N LYS A 399 17.09 25.93 -13.48
CA LYS A 399 17.83 26.89 -14.30
C LYS A 399 18.40 26.22 -15.56
N ARG A 400 18.30 26.92 -16.69
CA ARG A 400 18.90 26.47 -17.95
C ARG A 400 20.42 26.48 -17.86
N LYS A 401 21.07 25.53 -18.53
CA LYS A 401 22.51 25.53 -18.67
C LYS A 401 22.96 26.73 -19.50
N PRO A 402 24.02 27.46 -19.09
CA PRO A 402 24.55 28.57 -19.89
C PRO A 402 25.07 28.16 -21.28
N LYS A 403 25.60 26.93 -21.41
CA LYS A 403 26.20 26.45 -22.66
C LYS A 403 25.18 25.92 -23.68
N ASP A 404 24.15 25.20 -23.20
CA ASP A 404 23.04 24.73 -24.03
C ASP A 404 21.71 24.94 -23.28
N PRO A 405 20.93 25.99 -23.61
CA PRO A 405 19.73 26.34 -22.88
C PRO A 405 18.56 25.37 -23.07
N ARG A 406 18.69 24.34 -23.92
CA ARG A 406 17.72 23.24 -24.04
C ARG A 406 17.85 22.24 -22.88
N LEU A 407 18.96 22.29 -22.15
CA LEU A 407 19.25 21.47 -20.97
C LEU A 407 19.22 22.33 -19.70
N THR A 408 19.11 21.66 -18.55
CA THR A 408 19.06 22.31 -17.24
C THR A 408 20.18 21.85 -16.32
N ASP A 409 20.56 22.73 -15.38
CA ASP A 409 21.46 22.40 -14.28
C ASP A 409 20.67 21.65 -13.20
N ARG A 410 20.31 20.39 -13.50
CA ARG A 410 19.56 19.45 -12.66
C ARG A 410 20.27 18.10 -12.56
N PHE A 411 20.16 17.44 -11.40
CA PHE A 411 20.45 16.01 -11.26
C PHE A 411 19.33 15.28 -10.53
N GLU A 412 19.22 13.98 -10.78
CA GLU A 412 18.59 13.03 -9.88
C GLU A 412 19.62 12.02 -9.36
N LEU A 413 19.49 11.62 -8.10
CA LEU A 413 20.29 10.55 -7.52
C LEU A 413 19.53 9.23 -7.70
N VAL A 414 20.12 8.29 -8.41
CA VAL A 414 19.58 6.93 -8.58
C VAL A 414 20.45 5.93 -7.85
N ILE A 415 19.82 5.04 -7.08
CA ILE A 415 20.46 3.92 -6.38
C ILE A 415 19.59 2.68 -6.58
N ALA A 416 20.16 1.54 -6.93
CA ALA A 416 19.43 0.29 -7.13
C ALA A 416 18.18 0.42 -8.02
N GLY A 417 18.28 1.23 -9.08
CA GLY A 417 17.22 1.43 -10.05
C GLY A 417 16.06 2.31 -9.60
N HIS A 418 16.24 3.11 -8.53
CA HIS A 418 15.22 4.02 -8.03
C HIS A 418 15.80 5.41 -7.75
N GLU A 419 15.01 6.45 -8.01
CA GLU A 419 15.29 7.84 -7.62
C GLU A 419 15.21 8.05 -6.09
N TYR A 420 16.22 8.69 -5.50
CA TYR A 420 16.29 9.04 -4.06
C TYR A 420 16.30 10.55 -3.80
N ALA A 421 16.78 11.32 -4.77
CA ALA A 421 16.86 12.77 -4.66
C ALA A 421 16.72 13.43 -6.03
N ASN A 422 16.17 14.64 -6.03
CA ASN A 422 16.11 15.53 -7.19
C ASN A 422 16.64 16.90 -6.76
N ALA A 423 17.56 17.48 -7.55
CA ALA A 423 18.23 18.71 -7.20
C ALA A 423 18.53 19.56 -8.43
N PHE A 424 18.55 20.87 -8.27
CA PHE A 424 18.87 21.79 -9.35
C PHE A 424 19.47 23.09 -8.86
N THR A 425 20.14 23.79 -9.78
CA THR A 425 20.40 25.21 -9.62
C THR A 425 19.10 25.96 -9.82
N GLU A 426 18.75 26.78 -8.84
CA GLU A 426 17.42 27.38 -8.77
C GLU A 426 17.20 28.46 -9.81
N LEU A 427 16.02 28.42 -10.45
CA LEU A 427 15.57 29.53 -11.27
C LEU A 427 15.20 30.72 -10.37
N ASN A 428 16.00 31.79 -10.47
CA ASN A 428 15.84 33.00 -9.68
C ASN A 428 15.51 34.24 -10.52
N ASP A 429 15.29 34.08 -11.83
CA ASP A 429 14.83 35.15 -12.72
C ASP A 429 13.28 35.18 -12.72
N PRO A 430 12.65 36.23 -12.16
CA PRO A 430 11.19 36.31 -12.07
C PRO A 430 10.51 36.36 -13.46
N VAL A 431 11.18 36.91 -14.48
CA VAL A 431 10.60 37.03 -15.83
C VAL A 431 10.61 35.67 -16.54
N ASP A 432 11.69 34.89 -16.40
CA ASP A 432 11.70 33.51 -16.91
C ASP A 432 10.68 32.66 -16.14
N GLN A 433 10.66 32.75 -14.80
CA GLN A 433 9.72 31.99 -13.96
C GLN A 433 8.24 32.27 -14.32
N GLU A 434 7.88 33.53 -14.56
CA GLU A 434 6.56 33.91 -15.05
C GLU A 434 6.22 33.21 -16.38
N SER A 435 7.18 33.17 -17.32
CA SER A 435 6.99 32.49 -18.60
C SER A 435 6.81 30.97 -18.46
N ARG A 436 7.47 30.34 -17.47
CA ARG A 436 7.31 28.91 -17.16
C ARG A 436 5.92 28.61 -16.58
N PHE A 437 5.43 29.44 -15.65
CA PHE A 437 4.07 29.28 -15.14
C PHE A 437 3.02 29.51 -16.21
N ALA A 438 3.22 30.46 -17.13
CA ALA A 438 2.31 30.64 -18.26
C ALA A 438 2.24 29.38 -19.14
N ALA A 439 3.38 28.72 -19.39
CA ALA A 439 3.41 27.45 -20.13
C ALA A 439 2.71 26.31 -19.37
N GLN A 440 2.89 26.21 -18.05
CA GLN A 440 2.20 25.23 -17.20
C GLN A 440 0.67 25.44 -17.20
N MET A 441 0.22 26.70 -17.11
CA MET A 441 -1.20 27.02 -17.20
C MET A 441 -1.81 26.65 -18.55
N GLU A 442 -1.06 26.77 -19.65
CA GLU A 442 -1.50 26.31 -20.97
C GLU A 442 -1.56 24.78 -21.06
N ALA A 443 -0.56 24.07 -20.51
CA ALA A 443 -0.60 22.62 -20.39
C ALA A 443 -1.83 22.14 -19.60
N LYS A 444 -2.14 22.82 -18.48
CA LYS A 444 -3.34 22.56 -17.68
C LYS A 444 -4.63 22.72 -18.48
N ARG A 445 -4.73 23.78 -19.31
CA ARG A 445 -5.88 23.98 -20.23
C ARG A 445 -5.99 22.89 -21.29
N HIS A 446 -4.88 22.27 -21.65
CA HIS A 446 -4.83 21.12 -22.56
C HIS A 446 -5.03 19.76 -21.86
N GLY A 447 -5.39 19.76 -20.56
CA GLY A 447 -5.78 18.56 -19.82
C GLY A 447 -4.69 17.93 -18.95
N ASP A 448 -3.56 18.62 -18.74
CA ASP A 448 -2.57 18.21 -17.75
C ASP A 448 -3.01 18.60 -16.33
N GLU A 449 -3.65 17.67 -15.61
CA GLU A 449 -4.13 17.90 -14.24
C GLU A 449 -3.00 18.10 -13.21
N GLU A 450 -1.76 17.74 -13.54
CA GLU A 450 -0.60 17.83 -12.65
C GLU A 450 0.20 19.12 -12.84
N ALA A 451 -0.11 19.90 -13.87
CA ALA A 451 0.57 21.15 -14.17
C ALA A 451 0.36 22.20 -13.06
N MET A 452 1.44 22.92 -12.74
CA MET A 452 1.45 23.92 -11.66
C MET A 452 0.51 25.10 -11.95
N GLU A 453 -0.02 25.69 -10.87
CA GLU A 453 -0.74 26.95 -10.95
C GLU A 453 0.20 28.16 -10.95
N TYR A 454 -0.31 29.28 -11.46
CA TYR A 454 0.42 30.54 -11.42
C TYR A 454 0.37 31.14 -10.00
N ASP A 455 1.49 31.05 -9.27
CA ASP A 455 1.63 31.68 -7.95
C ASP A 455 2.16 33.12 -8.08
N THR A 456 1.23 34.08 -8.03
CA THR A 456 1.56 35.52 -8.14
C THR A 456 2.39 36.02 -6.95
N ASP A 457 2.20 35.45 -5.76
CA ASP A 457 2.95 35.87 -4.58
C ASP A 457 4.39 35.36 -4.64
N TYR A 458 4.60 34.14 -5.14
CA TYR A 458 5.94 33.60 -5.35
C TYR A 458 6.72 34.39 -6.41
N VAL A 459 6.09 34.73 -7.54
CA VAL A 459 6.72 35.62 -8.56
C VAL A 459 7.09 36.96 -7.93
N ARG A 460 6.18 37.57 -7.16
CA ARG A 460 6.47 38.81 -6.41
C ARG A 460 7.64 38.66 -5.45
N ALA A 461 7.77 37.53 -4.76
CA ALA A 461 8.92 37.27 -3.89
C ALA A 461 10.23 37.24 -4.70
N LEU A 462 10.25 36.59 -5.87
CA LEU A 462 11.42 36.60 -6.75
C LEU A 462 11.76 38.01 -7.26
N GLU A 463 10.77 38.88 -7.49
CA GLU A 463 10.98 40.28 -7.88
C GLU A 463 11.69 41.12 -6.80
N TYR A 464 11.56 40.77 -5.52
CA TYR A 464 12.38 41.37 -4.45
C TYR A 464 13.85 40.92 -4.49
N GLY A 465 14.14 39.86 -5.25
CA GLY A 465 15.48 39.35 -5.50
C GLY A 465 15.80 38.11 -4.66
N MET A 466 15.74 36.94 -5.29
CA MET A 466 16.30 35.71 -4.71
C MET A 466 17.79 35.58 -5.12
N PRO A 467 18.72 35.33 -4.17
CA PRO A 467 20.11 35.07 -4.53
C PRO A 467 20.21 33.81 -5.40
N PRO A 468 21.29 33.66 -6.20
CA PRO A 468 21.59 32.37 -6.84
C PRO A 468 21.62 31.29 -5.76
N ALA A 469 21.03 30.13 -6.02
CA ALA A 469 20.94 29.07 -5.02
C ALA A 469 20.95 27.68 -5.66
N GLY A 470 21.31 26.68 -4.86
CA GLY A 470 21.04 25.28 -5.15
C GLY A 470 19.97 24.78 -4.20
N GLY A 471 19.06 23.95 -4.71
CA GLY A 471 18.08 23.24 -3.89
C GLY A 471 18.04 21.75 -4.21
N ILE A 472 17.58 20.99 -3.23
CA ILE A 472 17.48 19.53 -3.29
C ILE A 472 16.26 19.05 -2.50
N GLY A 473 15.57 18.05 -3.04
CA GLY A 473 14.61 17.22 -2.33
C GLY A 473 15.13 15.78 -2.21
N ILE A 474 14.99 15.15 -1.03
CA ILE A 474 15.34 13.76 -0.75
C ILE A 474 14.13 13.04 -0.15
N GLY A 475 13.77 11.88 -0.72
CA GLY A 475 12.71 11.03 -0.17
C GLY A 475 13.20 10.30 1.08
N ILE A 476 12.75 10.70 2.27
CA ILE A 476 13.18 10.08 3.54
C ILE A 476 12.69 8.65 3.64
N ASP A 477 11.47 8.35 3.19
CA ASP A 477 10.95 7.00 3.22
C ASP A 477 11.76 6.04 2.34
N ARG A 478 12.09 6.46 1.10
CA ARG A 478 12.96 5.70 0.20
C ARG A 478 14.35 5.51 0.80
N LEU A 479 14.94 6.57 1.38
CA LEU A 479 16.23 6.47 2.08
C LEU A 479 16.18 5.44 3.22
N VAL A 480 15.13 5.44 4.03
CA VAL A 480 14.97 4.44 5.10
C VAL A 480 14.83 3.04 4.50
N MET A 481 14.05 2.86 3.43
CA MET A 481 13.94 1.57 2.74
C MET A 481 15.30 0.99 2.35
N LEU A 482 16.14 1.82 1.70
CA LEU A 482 17.49 1.44 1.30
C LEU A 482 18.36 1.02 2.49
N LEU A 483 18.39 1.86 3.54
CA LEU A 483 19.26 1.66 4.70
C LEU A 483 18.78 0.57 5.66
N THR A 484 17.53 0.09 5.51
CA THR A 484 16.97 -1.00 6.31
C THR A 484 16.59 -2.24 5.49
N ASP A 485 17.08 -2.35 4.25
CA ASP A 485 16.80 -3.47 3.33
C ASP A 485 15.30 -3.81 3.25
N SER A 486 14.47 -2.78 3.13
CA SER A 486 13.01 -2.92 3.12
C SER A 486 12.45 -2.77 1.72
N VAL A 487 11.76 -3.79 1.24
CA VAL A 487 11.25 -3.89 -0.14
C VAL A 487 10.17 -2.84 -0.43
N SER A 488 9.35 -2.52 0.57
CA SER A 488 8.20 -1.64 0.41
C SER A 488 8.24 -0.46 1.37
N ILE A 489 7.75 0.69 0.90
CA ILE A 489 7.50 1.88 1.73
C ILE A 489 6.58 1.57 2.91
N ARG A 490 5.69 0.59 2.77
CA ARG A 490 4.78 0.14 3.83
C ARG A 490 5.50 -0.56 4.99
N ASP A 491 6.70 -1.09 4.77
CA ASP A 491 7.53 -1.68 5.82
C ASP A 491 8.23 -0.61 6.69
N VAL A 492 8.39 0.61 6.16
CA VAL A 492 9.05 1.73 6.84
C VAL A 492 8.10 2.83 7.30
N LEU A 493 6.79 2.65 7.09
CA LEU A 493 5.70 3.47 7.64
C LEU A 493 4.97 2.71 8.75
N LEU A 494 4.81 3.35 9.92
CA LEU A 494 4.12 2.72 11.06
C LEU A 494 2.69 2.37 10.67
N PHE A 495 2.00 3.32 10.05
CA PHE A 495 0.62 3.18 9.59
C PHE A 495 0.54 3.65 8.13
N PRO A 496 0.89 2.78 7.16
CA PRO A 496 0.74 3.12 5.75
C PRO A 496 -0.73 3.32 5.41
N HIS A 497 -1.02 4.06 4.35
CA HIS A 497 -2.40 4.25 3.92
C HIS A 497 -2.94 2.90 3.40
N MET A 498 -4.12 2.51 3.87
CA MET A 498 -4.75 1.25 3.54
C MET A 498 -6.18 1.53 3.13
N ARG A 499 -6.73 0.69 2.24
CA ARG A 499 -8.17 0.73 1.99
C ARG A 499 -8.92 0.43 3.28
N PRO A 500 -10.01 1.17 3.59
CA PRO A 500 -10.83 0.87 4.75
C PRO A 500 -11.27 -0.59 4.76
N GLU A 501 -11.29 -1.20 5.93
CA GLU A 501 -12.05 -2.44 6.12
C GLU A 501 -13.53 -2.10 5.86
N ARG A 502 -14.27 -2.98 5.15
CA ARG A 502 -15.71 -2.80 4.97
C ARG A 502 -16.36 -2.79 6.36
N ASN A 503 -16.69 -1.60 6.83
CA ASN A 503 -17.15 -1.37 8.19
C ASN A 503 -18.63 -1.76 8.26
N THR A 504 -18.93 -3.02 8.56
CA THR A 504 -20.31 -3.58 8.65
C THR A 504 -21.19 -2.91 9.72
N GLN A 505 -20.65 -1.97 10.51
CA GLN A 505 -21.37 -1.24 11.55
C GLN A 505 -21.72 0.21 11.20
N ARG A 506 -21.12 0.82 10.17
CA ARG A 506 -21.42 2.22 9.82
C ARG A 506 -22.74 2.39 9.08
N SER A 507 -23.23 1.35 8.43
CA SER A 507 -24.55 1.33 7.78
C SER A 507 -25.72 1.33 8.78
N ALA A 508 -25.52 0.85 10.01
CA ALA A 508 -26.59 0.76 11.01
C ALA A 508 -26.84 2.07 11.80
N ALA A 509 -25.94 3.06 11.70
CA ALA A 509 -26.03 4.30 12.50
C ALA A 509 -26.53 5.52 11.72
N ILE A 510 -26.74 5.40 10.41
CA ILE A 510 -27.27 6.49 9.56
C ILE A 510 -28.78 6.32 9.31
N ASP A 511 -29.31 5.10 9.51
CA ASP A 511 -30.74 4.80 9.45
C ASP A 511 -31.33 4.67 10.87
N GLY A 512 -31.38 5.78 11.61
CA GLY A 512 -31.91 5.77 12.97
C GLY A 512 -32.16 7.17 13.54
N GLU A 513 -33.41 7.61 13.44
CA GLU A 513 -34.03 8.72 14.20
C GLU A 513 -33.59 10.15 13.87
N GLY A 514 -34.27 10.73 12.88
CA GLY A 514 -34.51 12.17 12.82
C GLY A 514 -35.34 12.60 14.04
N VAL A 515 -34.66 13.09 15.08
CA VAL A 515 -35.30 13.87 16.15
C VAL A 515 -35.46 15.30 15.65
N MET A 516 -36.70 15.65 15.31
CA MET A 516 -37.15 17.02 15.08
C MET A 516 -36.78 17.91 16.28
N SER A 517 -35.98 18.94 16.04
CA SER A 517 -35.93 20.13 16.89
C SER A 517 -36.73 21.24 16.23
N THR A 518 -37.87 21.57 16.83
CA THR A 518 -38.72 22.71 16.49
C THR A 518 -38.40 23.91 17.37
N ALA A 519 -38.11 25.04 16.73
CA ALA A 519 -38.26 26.46 17.14
C ALA A 519 -37.17 27.24 16.38
N GLY A 520 -37.34 28.30 15.62
CA GLY A 520 -38.28 29.42 15.42
C GLY A 520 -37.37 30.50 14.79
N GLU A 521 -37.75 31.50 14.02
CA GLU A 521 -39.00 32.13 13.69
C GLU A 521 -38.78 32.93 12.38
N LYS A 522 -39.87 33.27 11.70
CA LYS A 522 -39.92 33.99 10.42
C LYS A 522 -39.24 35.36 10.47
N THR A 523 -38.59 35.76 9.39
CA THR A 523 -38.87 37.07 8.75
C THR A 523 -38.77 36.97 7.23
N THR A 524 -39.71 37.67 6.58
CA THR A 524 -40.09 37.65 5.17
C THR A 524 -39.53 38.84 4.39
N ALA A 525 -39.09 38.64 3.15
CA ALA A 525 -39.24 39.57 2.00
C ALA A 525 -38.67 38.90 0.73
N THR A 526 -39.49 38.24 -0.09
CA THR A 526 -40.13 38.71 -1.34
C THR A 526 -39.19 39.05 -2.53
N ALA A 527 -39.43 38.30 -3.61
CA ALA A 527 -39.41 38.62 -5.04
C ALA A 527 -38.18 38.19 -5.88
N ALA A 528 -38.42 37.15 -6.68
CA ALA A 528 -37.75 36.78 -7.93
C ALA A 528 -38.15 37.76 -9.08
N PRO A 529 -37.56 37.74 -10.31
CA PRO A 529 -37.51 36.54 -11.16
C PRO A 529 -36.24 36.30 -12.01
N GLU A 530 -36.03 35.02 -12.29
CA GLU A 530 -35.66 34.37 -13.57
C GLU A 530 -34.39 34.78 -14.34
N GLY A 531 -33.51 33.79 -14.52
CA GLY A 531 -32.38 33.75 -15.44
C GLY A 531 -31.73 32.37 -15.42
N ASP A 532 -32.22 31.50 -16.30
CA ASP A 532 -31.87 30.09 -16.53
C ASP A 532 -30.43 29.93 -17.08
N VAL A 533 -29.58 29.13 -16.40
CA VAL A 533 -28.45 28.38 -16.99
C VAL A 533 -28.23 27.12 -16.15
N SER A 534 -28.66 25.98 -16.67
CA SER A 534 -28.37 24.65 -16.17
C SER A 534 -26.94 24.22 -16.55
N LEU A 535 -26.17 23.77 -15.54
CA LEU A 535 -24.94 23.00 -15.68
C LEU A 535 -25.30 21.51 -15.59
N PRO A 536 -24.78 20.62 -16.45
CA PRO A 536 -24.87 19.19 -16.23
C PRO A 536 -23.74 18.73 -15.29
N ASP A 537 -24.12 18.15 -14.15
CA ASP A 537 -23.25 17.32 -13.33
C ASP A 537 -22.78 16.11 -14.14
N SER A 538 -21.48 15.83 -14.13
CA SER A 538 -20.95 14.57 -14.65
C SER A 538 -19.77 14.05 -13.82
N ALA A 539 -19.77 12.73 -13.69
CA ALA A 539 -18.70 11.81 -13.30
C ALA A 539 -18.41 11.65 -11.79
N THR A 540 -19.24 10.83 -11.16
CA THR A 540 -18.87 9.96 -10.04
C THR A 540 -17.75 9.01 -10.46
N GLY A 541 -16.57 9.13 -9.85
CA GLY A 541 -15.46 8.18 -10.02
C GLY A 541 -15.69 6.92 -9.17
N THR A 542 -15.89 5.78 -9.82
CA THR A 542 -16.01 4.47 -9.17
C THR A 542 -14.65 3.76 -9.15
N THR A 543 -14.23 3.31 -7.97
CA THR A 543 -12.96 2.63 -7.71
C THR A 543 -13.12 1.11 -7.80
N CYS A 544 -12.37 0.43 -8.68
CA CYS A 544 -12.18 -1.02 -8.62
C CYS A 544 -11.36 -1.43 -7.37
N ALA A 545 -11.91 -2.34 -6.57
CA ALA A 545 -11.19 -3.03 -5.50
C ALA A 545 -10.08 -3.94 -6.09
N THR A 546 -9.04 -4.23 -5.31
CA THR A 546 -7.82 -4.93 -5.75
C THR A 546 -7.56 -6.14 -4.89
N LYS A 547 -7.20 -7.22 -5.59
CA LYS A 547 -6.84 -8.55 -5.13
C LYS A 547 -5.43 -8.60 -4.46
N PRO A 548 -5.15 -9.49 -3.49
CA PRO A 548 -3.81 -9.64 -2.88
C PRO A 548 -2.89 -10.50 -3.75
N THR A 549 -1.63 -10.08 -3.93
CA THR A 549 -0.60 -10.74 -4.74
C THR A 549 -0.05 -12.02 -4.09
N THR A 550 0.00 -13.13 -4.84
CA THR A 550 0.59 -14.42 -4.44
C THR A 550 2.07 -14.52 -4.83
N GLU A 551 2.93 -14.91 -3.88
CA GLU A 551 4.22 -15.55 -4.16
C GLU A 551 4.30 -16.85 -3.37
N ALA A 552 4.78 -17.89 -4.03
CA ALA A 552 4.75 -19.28 -3.59
C ALA A 552 5.49 -19.50 -2.24
N ALA A 553 4.75 -19.97 -1.23
CA ALA A 553 5.30 -20.58 -0.03
C ALA A 553 4.92 -22.07 -0.01
N THR A 554 5.93 -22.93 -0.13
CA THR A 554 5.82 -24.36 0.12
C THR A 554 5.65 -24.62 1.61
N VAL A 555 4.47 -25.08 2.05
CA VAL A 555 4.30 -25.65 3.40
C VAL A 555 3.48 -26.93 3.31
N SER A 556 4.10 -27.99 3.83
CA SER A 556 3.61 -29.35 3.99
C SER A 556 2.45 -29.47 4.98
N ASP A 557 1.46 -30.28 4.58
CA ASP A 557 0.56 -31.13 5.37
C ASP A 557 -0.02 -30.56 6.68
N VAL A 558 -1.06 -29.73 6.52
CA VAL A 558 -2.19 -29.68 7.46
C VAL A 558 -3.33 -30.41 6.76
N GLU A 559 -3.89 -31.45 7.38
CA GLU A 559 -5.03 -32.18 6.84
C GLU A 559 -6.21 -31.22 6.62
N ALA A 560 -6.38 -30.79 5.37
CA ALA A 560 -7.47 -29.92 4.94
C ALA A 560 -8.80 -30.65 5.15
N ILE A 561 -9.73 -30.00 5.86
CA ILE A 561 -11.13 -30.41 5.83
C ILE A 561 -11.60 -30.19 4.39
N ASP A 562 -11.66 -31.27 3.61
CA ASP A 562 -12.03 -31.22 2.21
C ASP A 562 -13.43 -30.59 2.07
N SER A 563 -13.49 -29.51 1.30
CA SER A 563 -14.75 -28.86 0.93
C SER A 563 -15.74 -29.91 0.40
N PRO A 564 -17.02 -29.90 0.83
CA PRO A 564 -18.02 -30.82 0.28
C PRO A 564 -18.15 -30.70 -1.26
N TRP A 565 -17.71 -29.58 -1.84
CA TRP A 565 -17.74 -29.27 -3.26
C TRP A 565 -16.73 -30.08 -4.10
N LYS A 566 -15.59 -30.52 -3.54
CA LYS A 566 -14.64 -31.39 -4.25
C LYS A 566 -15.23 -32.77 -4.61
N LYS A 567 -16.36 -33.13 -3.98
CA LYS A 567 -17.05 -34.41 -4.23
C LYS A 567 -18.02 -34.34 -5.42
N VAL A 568 -18.33 -33.15 -5.93
CA VAL A 568 -19.14 -32.99 -7.15
C VAL A 568 -18.23 -33.22 -8.36
N PRO A 569 -18.50 -34.22 -9.22
CA PRO A 569 -17.65 -34.49 -10.38
C PRO A 569 -17.76 -33.36 -11.40
N ALA A 570 -16.64 -33.02 -12.04
CA ALA A 570 -16.64 -32.10 -13.18
C ALA A 570 -17.49 -32.66 -14.33
N PRO A 571 -18.22 -31.81 -15.07
CA PRO A 571 -18.93 -32.23 -16.28
C PRO A 571 -18.02 -32.95 -17.27
N GLN A 572 -18.52 -34.04 -17.84
CA GLN A 572 -17.80 -34.84 -18.82
C GLN A 572 -18.20 -34.45 -20.25
N PRO A 573 -17.31 -34.60 -21.24
CA PRO A 573 -17.66 -34.36 -22.64
C PRO A 573 -18.87 -35.21 -23.07
N GLY A 574 -19.92 -34.55 -23.57
CA GLY A 574 -21.17 -35.18 -24.00
C GLY A 574 -22.27 -35.28 -22.94
N ASP A 575 -22.03 -34.79 -21.71
CA ASP A 575 -23.09 -34.60 -20.73
C ASP A 575 -24.13 -33.59 -21.25
N GLN A 576 -25.42 -33.82 -20.95
CA GLN A 576 -26.49 -32.85 -21.18
C GLN A 576 -26.76 -32.11 -19.87
N LEU A 577 -26.33 -30.85 -19.81
CA LEU A 577 -26.34 -30.03 -18.61
C LEU A 577 -27.54 -29.08 -18.63
N ASP A 578 -28.42 -29.23 -17.64
CA ASP A 578 -29.45 -28.24 -17.30
C ASP A 578 -29.00 -27.47 -16.05
N ALA A 579 -29.13 -26.14 -16.05
CA ALA A 579 -28.73 -25.31 -14.92
C ALA A 579 -29.72 -25.42 -13.74
N GLY A 580 -30.96 -25.84 -13.99
CA GLY A 580 -32.02 -25.87 -12.98
C GLY A 580 -32.55 -24.48 -12.60
N ILE A 581 -32.15 -23.44 -13.34
CA ILE A 581 -32.63 -22.06 -13.22
C ILE A 581 -32.73 -21.46 -14.62
N SER A 582 -33.76 -20.65 -14.88
CA SER A 582 -33.86 -19.94 -16.17
C SER A 582 -32.93 -18.73 -16.19
N ARG A 583 -32.47 -18.33 -17.37
CA ARG A 583 -31.64 -17.13 -17.56
C ARG A 583 -32.27 -15.87 -16.96
N ASP A 584 -33.58 -15.67 -17.14
CA ASP A 584 -34.29 -14.51 -16.57
C ASP A 584 -34.25 -14.50 -15.04
N LYS A 585 -34.45 -15.67 -14.41
CA LYS A 585 -34.38 -15.79 -12.95
C LYS A 585 -32.95 -15.66 -12.43
N ALA A 586 -31.97 -16.18 -13.16
CA ALA A 586 -30.55 -15.98 -12.86
C ALA A 586 -30.17 -14.49 -12.94
N PHE A 587 -30.67 -13.77 -13.95
CA PHE A 587 -30.43 -12.34 -14.10
C PHE A 587 -31.14 -11.50 -13.02
N GLU A 588 -32.35 -11.89 -12.62
CA GLU A 588 -33.03 -11.26 -11.48
C GLU A 588 -32.23 -11.45 -10.19
N LEU A 589 -31.70 -12.65 -9.96
CA LEU A 589 -30.86 -12.96 -8.79
C LEU A 589 -29.55 -12.17 -8.82
N LEU A 590 -28.91 -12.04 -9.99
CA LEU A 590 -27.71 -11.22 -10.16
C LEU A 590 -27.97 -9.75 -9.75
N LYS A 591 -29.08 -9.16 -10.21
CA LYS A 591 -29.50 -7.80 -9.85
C LYS A 591 -29.98 -7.67 -8.40
N GLU A 592 -30.38 -8.77 -7.78
CA GLU A 592 -30.75 -8.80 -6.36
C GLU A 592 -29.53 -8.59 -5.47
N HIS A 593 -28.41 -9.24 -5.81
CA HIS A 593 -27.18 -9.23 -5.01
C HIS A 593 -26.11 -8.24 -5.48
N ASN A 594 -26.18 -7.75 -6.72
CA ASN A 594 -25.31 -6.70 -7.25
C ASN A 594 -26.12 -5.46 -7.63
N LYS A 595 -25.74 -4.29 -7.11
CA LYS A 595 -26.39 -2.99 -7.32
C LYS A 595 -25.57 -2.04 -8.19
N ASP A 596 -24.26 -2.25 -8.28
CA ASP A 596 -23.42 -1.53 -9.23
C ASP A 596 -23.72 -2.00 -10.65
N ALA A 597 -23.97 -1.04 -11.54
CA ALA A 597 -24.19 -1.32 -12.95
C ALA A 597 -22.98 -2.06 -13.58
N PHE A 598 -21.78 -1.79 -13.07
CA PHE A 598 -20.56 -2.45 -13.53
C PHE A 598 -20.59 -3.98 -13.31
N HIS A 599 -20.95 -4.47 -12.12
CA HIS A 599 -20.95 -5.92 -11.86
C HIS A 599 -22.07 -6.64 -12.60
N ILE A 600 -23.22 -5.98 -12.80
CA ILE A 600 -24.30 -6.52 -13.63
C ILE A 600 -23.82 -6.64 -15.08
N GLU A 601 -23.15 -5.61 -15.61
CA GLU A 601 -22.60 -5.60 -16.96
C GLU A 601 -21.48 -6.64 -17.12
N HIS A 602 -20.56 -6.76 -16.15
CA HIS A 602 -19.52 -7.80 -16.12
C HIS A 602 -20.13 -9.22 -16.19
N GLY A 603 -21.17 -9.49 -15.40
CA GLY A 603 -21.88 -10.77 -15.48
C GLY A 603 -22.51 -11.04 -16.85
N GLN A 604 -23.05 -10.01 -17.53
CA GLN A 604 -23.57 -10.13 -18.89
C GLN A 604 -22.46 -10.33 -19.93
N THR A 605 -21.31 -9.68 -19.76
CA THR A 605 -20.12 -9.87 -20.59
C THR A 605 -19.62 -11.32 -20.49
N LEU A 606 -19.52 -11.86 -19.27
CA LEU A 606 -19.14 -13.26 -19.06
C LEU A 606 -20.20 -14.25 -19.57
N GLU A 607 -21.49 -13.95 -19.43
CA GLU A 607 -22.56 -14.73 -20.10
C GLU A 607 -22.28 -14.84 -21.61
N GLY A 608 -22.00 -13.70 -22.26
CA GLY A 608 -21.71 -13.65 -23.70
C GLY A 608 -20.47 -14.45 -24.07
N LEU A 609 -19.36 -14.24 -23.36
CA LEU A 609 -18.10 -14.95 -23.60
C LEU A 609 -18.27 -16.46 -23.42
N MET A 610 -18.96 -16.88 -22.37
CA MET A 610 -19.21 -18.30 -22.12
C MET A 610 -20.07 -18.93 -23.22
N ARG A 611 -21.10 -18.23 -23.72
CA ARG A 611 -21.90 -18.70 -24.87
C ARG A 611 -21.07 -18.79 -26.16
N TYR A 612 -20.20 -17.81 -26.40
CA TYR A 612 -19.32 -17.75 -27.56
C TYR A 612 -18.37 -18.97 -27.61
N TYR A 613 -17.72 -19.29 -26.50
CA TYR A 613 -16.82 -20.43 -26.42
C TYR A 613 -17.57 -21.77 -26.33
N ALA A 614 -18.76 -21.81 -25.73
CA ALA A 614 -19.61 -22.99 -25.74
C ALA A 614 -19.98 -23.41 -27.17
N ALA A 615 -20.32 -22.45 -28.04
CA ALA A 615 -20.62 -22.76 -29.44
C ALA A 615 -19.48 -23.45 -30.20
N GLN A 616 -18.23 -23.28 -29.73
CA GLN A 616 -17.04 -23.89 -30.33
C GLN A 616 -16.64 -25.21 -29.67
N PHE A 617 -16.78 -25.32 -28.35
CA PHE A 617 -16.26 -26.44 -27.58
C PHE A 617 -17.34 -27.42 -27.08
N ASP A 618 -18.58 -26.95 -26.90
CA ASP A 618 -19.68 -27.71 -26.30
C ASP A 618 -21.07 -27.14 -26.71
N PRO A 619 -21.43 -27.24 -28.01
CA PRO A 619 -22.61 -26.57 -28.56
C PRO A 619 -23.95 -27.09 -28.00
N ASP A 620 -23.95 -28.26 -27.36
CA ASP A 620 -25.14 -28.83 -26.73
C ASP A 620 -25.47 -28.19 -25.36
N ASN A 621 -24.52 -27.44 -24.76
CA ASN A 621 -24.64 -26.88 -23.41
C ASN A 621 -24.49 -25.34 -23.34
N ILE A 622 -24.74 -24.64 -24.45
CA ILE A 622 -24.58 -23.17 -24.56
C ILE A 622 -25.33 -22.41 -23.44
N GLU A 623 -26.58 -22.78 -23.16
CA GLU A 623 -27.36 -22.12 -22.10
C GLU A 623 -26.77 -22.35 -20.70
N PHE A 624 -26.26 -23.55 -20.43
CA PHE A 624 -25.62 -23.86 -19.16
C PHE A 624 -24.37 -23.03 -18.95
N TRP A 625 -23.48 -22.97 -19.96
CA TRP A 625 -22.28 -22.13 -19.94
C TRP A 625 -22.62 -20.65 -19.75
N GLY A 626 -23.66 -20.17 -20.44
CA GLY A 626 -24.15 -18.80 -20.30
C GLY A 626 -24.60 -18.48 -18.87
N ILE A 627 -25.35 -19.38 -18.23
CA ILE A 627 -25.80 -19.19 -16.84
C ILE A 627 -24.62 -19.26 -15.85
N VAL A 628 -23.63 -20.12 -16.09
CA VAL A 628 -22.38 -20.12 -15.31
C VAL A 628 -21.70 -18.75 -15.40
N GLY A 629 -21.51 -18.22 -16.60
CA GLY A 629 -20.92 -16.88 -16.80
C GLY A 629 -21.75 -15.78 -16.16
N LEU A 630 -23.07 -15.85 -16.25
CA LEU A 630 -23.97 -14.82 -15.69
C LEU A 630 -23.92 -14.75 -14.16
N LEU A 631 -23.75 -15.88 -13.49
CA LEU A 631 -23.82 -16.00 -12.03
C LEU A 631 -22.45 -16.16 -11.36
N HIS A 632 -21.35 -16.11 -12.11
CA HIS A 632 -20.03 -16.41 -11.53
C HIS A 632 -19.70 -15.50 -10.34
N ASP A 633 -20.04 -14.22 -10.44
CA ASP A 633 -19.85 -13.19 -9.43
C ASP A 633 -21.14 -12.78 -8.70
N LEU A 634 -22.09 -13.72 -8.57
CA LEU A 634 -23.38 -13.45 -7.92
C LEU A 634 -23.21 -12.85 -6.51
N ASP A 635 -22.25 -13.32 -5.73
CA ASP A 635 -21.99 -12.90 -4.36
C ASP A 635 -20.96 -11.76 -4.24
N TRP A 636 -20.41 -11.25 -5.33
CA TRP A 636 -19.22 -10.39 -5.32
C TRP A 636 -19.40 -9.09 -4.53
N GLU A 637 -20.51 -8.38 -4.71
CA GLU A 637 -20.75 -7.13 -3.96
C GLU A 637 -20.90 -7.36 -2.46
N GLU A 638 -21.50 -8.47 -2.04
CA GLU A 638 -21.76 -8.78 -0.64
C GLU A 638 -20.55 -9.47 0.03
N TYR A 639 -19.84 -10.35 -0.69
CA TYR A 639 -18.82 -11.27 -0.17
C TYR A 639 -17.59 -11.40 -1.11
N PRO A 640 -16.80 -10.33 -1.36
CA PRO A 640 -15.67 -10.35 -2.28
C PRO A 640 -14.38 -10.98 -1.69
N ASP A 641 -14.41 -11.47 -0.44
CA ASP A 641 -13.24 -12.09 0.20
C ASP A 641 -12.92 -13.43 -0.48
N GLY A 642 -11.65 -13.73 -0.70
CA GLY A 642 -11.25 -14.94 -1.41
C GLY A 642 -11.71 -16.24 -0.75
N ASN A 643 -11.96 -16.27 0.57
CA ASN A 643 -12.47 -17.46 1.25
C ASN A 643 -13.99 -17.63 1.12
N ASP A 644 -14.73 -16.52 1.01
CA ASP A 644 -16.20 -16.50 0.97
C ASP A 644 -16.76 -16.39 -0.46
N HIS A 645 -16.03 -15.76 -1.38
CA HIS A 645 -16.40 -15.61 -2.79
C HIS A 645 -16.63 -16.97 -3.43
N THR A 646 -17.72 -17.09 -4.18
CA THR A 646 -18.29 -18.34 -4.75
C THR A 646 -18.79 -19.38 -3.73
N VAL A 647 -18.34 -19.33 -2.47
CA VAL A 647 -18.91 -20.16 -1.39
C VAL A 647 -20.30 -19.63 -1.03
N LYS A 648 -20.47 -18.31 -0.99
CA LYS A 648 -21.79 -17.70 -0.74
C LYS A 648 -22.71 -17.83 -1.94
N THR A 649 -22.20 -17.74 -3.17
CA THR A 649 -22.96 -18.11 -4.37
C THR A 649 -23.50 -19.54 -4.28
N ALA A 650 -22.70 -20.50 -3.81
CA ALA A 650 -23.18 -21.86 -3.59
C ALA A 650 -24.31 -21.94 -2.55
N GLU A 651 -24.16 -21.27 -1.41
CA GLU A 651 -25.18 -21.21 -0.35
C GLU A 651 -26.48 -20.55 -0.83
N MET A 652 -26.41 -19.57 -1.74
CA MET A 652 -27.57 -18.88 -2.32
C MET A 652 -28.28 -19.74 -3.37
N LEU A 653 -27.54 -20.43 -4.23
CA LEU A 653 -28.11 -21.15 -5.37
C LEU A 653 -28.69 -22.52 -5.00
N LEU A 654 -28.08 -23.27 -4.08
CA LEU A 654 -28.50 -24.63 -3.77
C LEU A 654 -29.92 -24.77 -3.21
N PRO A 655 -30.41 -23.88 -2.31
CA PRO A 655 -31.79 -23.90 -1.88
C PRO A 655 -32.80 -23.70 -3.02
N LEU A 656 -32.37 -23.14 -4.16
CA LEU A 656 -33.20 -22.93 -5.35
C LEU A 656 -33.32 -24.19 -6.23
N GLY A 657 -32.62 -25.27 -5.89
CA GLY A 657 -32.67 -26.54 -6.63
C GLY A 657 -31.87 -26.53 -7.93
N VAL A 658 -30.87 -25.66 -8.06
CA VAL A 658 -29.98 -25.63 -9.22
C VAL A 658 -29.16 -26.92 -9.34
N ASN A 659 -28.65 -27.19 -10.54
CA ASN A 659 -27.74 -28.31 -10.76
C ASN A 659 -26.44 -28.11 -9.93
N PRO A 660 -26.00 -29.09 -9.12
CA PRO A 660 -24.75 -28.98 -8.35
C PRO A 660 -23.50 -28.74 -9.21
N GLN A 661 -23.50 -29.18 -10.47
CA GLN A 661 -22.40 -28.90 -11.41
C GLN A 661 -22.34 -27.43 -11.83
N LEU A 662 -23.46 -26.69 -11.77
CA LEU A 662 -23.47 -25.23 -11.99
C LEU A 662 -22.66 -24.53 -10.90
N VAL A 663 -22.95 -24.89 -9.64
CA VAL A 663 -22.27 -24.35 -8.47
C VAL A 663 -20.80 -24.72 -8.47
N ARG A 664 -20.47 -25.99 -8.78
CA ARG A 664 -19.08 -26.44 -8.92
C ARG A 664 -18.34 -25.58 -9.94
N ALA A 665 -18.93 -25.40 -11.13
CA ALA A 665 -18.31 -24.66 -12.21
C ALA A 665 -18.02 -23.20 -11.83
N ILE A 666 -19.00 -22.53 -11.19
CA ILE A 666 -18.82 -21.18 -10.67
C ILE A 666 -17.66 -21.13 -9.68
N GLN A 667 -17.58 -22.06 -8.72
CA GLN A 667 -16.52 -22.06 -7.71
C GLN A 667 -15.10 -22.24 -8.27
N THR A 668 -14.94 -22.85 -9.45
CA THR A 668 -13.61 -23.09 -10.02
C THR A 668 -12.85 -21.82 -10.38
N HIS A 669 -13.54 -20.71 -10.67
CA HIS A 669 -12.85 -19.46 -11.04
C HIS A 669 -12.15 -18.79 -9.84
N ASN A 670 -12.57 -19.13 -8.62
CA ASN A 670 -11.98 -18.63 -7.37
C ASN A 670 -10.91 -19.58 -6.79
N PHE A 671 -10.51 -20.63 -7.52
CA PHE A 671 -9.57 -21.65 -7.05
C PHE A 671 -8.18 -21.10 -6.66
N ASP A 672 -7.71 -20.03 -7.30
CA ASP A 672 -6.41 -19.45 -6.99
C ASP A 672 -6.36 -18.74 -5.64
N TRP A 673 -7.50 -18.27 -5.19
CA TRP A 673 -7.67 -17.62 -3.90
C TRP A 673 -8.01 -18.61 -2.79
N ASN A 674 -8.82 -19.62 -3.10
CA ASN A 674 -9.24 -20.63 -2.14
C ASN A 674 -8.95 -22.04 -2.65
N LYS A 675 -7.79 -22.59 -2.26
CA LYS A 675 -7.34 -23.94 -2.64
C LYS A 675 -8.20 -25.07 -2.04
N ALA A 676 -9.17 -24.76 -1.17
CA ALA A 676 -10.18 -25.72 -0.73
C ALA A 676 -11.29 -25.93 -1.77
N LEU A 677 -11.47 -25.01 -2.73
CA LEU A 677 -12.40 -25.12 -3.84
C LEU A 677 -11.90 -26.10 -4.92
N PRO A 678 -12.79 -26.63 -5.77
CA PRO A 678 -12.38 -27.46 -6.89
C PRO A 678 -11.56 -26.66 -7.93
N ALA A 679 -10.50 -27.27 -8.45
CA ALA A 679 -9.75 -26.70 -9.57
C ALA A 679 -10.55 -26.85 -10.90
N PRO A 680 -10.29 -25.98 -11.89
CA PRO A 680 -10.84 -26.14 -13.24
C PRO A 680 -10.39 -27.45 -13.90
N GLU A 681 -11.34 -28.34 -14.21
CA GLU A 681 -11.09 -29.62 -14.89
C GLU A 681 -11.76 -29.66 -16.27
N ALA A 682 -13.04 -29.31 -16.33
CA ALA A 682 -13.80 -29.28 -17.58
C ALA A 682 -13.39 -28.08 -18.46
N LYS A 683 -13.60 -28.19 -19.78
CA LYS A 683 -13.24 -27.12 -20.73
C LYS A 683 -13.96 -25.81 -20.39
N MET A 684 -15.24 -25.87 -20.01
CA MET A 684 -16.03 -24.72 -19.53
C MET A 684 -15.38 -24.01 -18.34
N GLU A 685 -14.97 -24.77 -17.32
CA GLU A 685 -14.39 -24.24 -16.08
C GLU A 685 -13.07 -23.50 -16.38
N LYS A 686 -12.26 -24.06 -17.28
CA LYS A 686 -11.01 -23.43 -17.75
C LYS A 686 -11.28 -22.14 -18.51
N VAL A 687 -12.31 -22.11 -19.36
CA VAL A 687 -12.72 -20.91 -20.10
C VAL A 687 -13.22 -19.83 -19.14
N LEU A 688 -14.07 -20.17 -18.17
CA LEU A 688 -14.55 -19.21 -17.17
C LEU A 688 -13.38 -18.57 -16.43
N PHE A 689 -12.49 -19.40 -15.86
CA PHE A 689 -11.30 -18.96 -15.16
C PHE A 689 -10.43 -18.04 -16.03
N ALA A 690 -10.22 -18.41 -17.30
CA ALA A 690 -9.32 -17.68 -18.19
C ALA A 690 -9.93 -16.39 -18.78
N CYS A 691 -11.25 -16.28 -18.83
CA CYS A 691 -11.97 -15.12 -19.37
C CYS A 691 -12.24 -14.05 -18.31
N ASP A 692 -12.57 -14.44 -17.09
CA ASP A 692 -13.06 -13.55 -16.02
C ASP A 692 -12.14 -12.32 -15.83
N GLU A 693 -10.95 -12.53 -15.28
CA GLU A 693 -10.03 -11.46 -14.95
C GLU A 693 -9.55 -10.68 -16.20
N LEU A 694 -9.44 -11.36 -17.35
CA LEU A 694 -8.99 -10.77 -18.61
C LEU A 694 -10.05 -9.84 -19.22
N SER A 695 -11.32 -10.22 -19.15
CA SER A 695 -12.42 -9.40 -19.68
C SER A 695 -12.56 -8.09 -18.90
N GLY A 696 -12.42 -8.14 -17.56
CA GLY A 696 -12.38 -6.93 -16.72
C GLY A 696 -11.21 -6.01 -17.06
N LEU A 697 -10.03 -6.57 -17.37
CA LEU A 697 -8.90 -5.77 -17.85
C LEU A 697 -9.19 -5.11 -19.20
N ILE A 698 -9.79 -5.84 -20.14
CA ILE A 698 -10.15 -5.31 -21.46
C ILE A 698 -11.18 -4.19 -21.32
N ASP A 699 -12.22 -4.36 -20.50
CA ASP A 699 -13.24 -3.34 -20.26
C ASP A 699 -12.64 -2.09 -19.62
N ALA A 700 -11.76 -2.24 -18.62
CA ALA A 700 -11.01 -1.11 -18.06
C ALA A 700 -10.20 -0.38 -19.13
N CYS A 701 -9.53 -1.13 -20.03
CA CYS A 701 -8.79 -0.56 -21.16
C CYS A 701 -9.70 0.20 -22.13
N VAL A 702 -10.90 -0.32 -22.40
CA VAL A 702 -11.88 0.28 -23.31
C VAL A 702 -12.46 1.58 -22.72
N MET A 703 -12.75 1.61 -21.41
CA MET A 703 -13.35 2.77 -20.74
C MET A 703 -12.48 4.04 -20.74
N VAL A 704 -11.16 3.89 -20.79
CA VAL A 704 -10.24 5.02 -20.87
C VAL A 704 -9.95 5.48 -22.30
N ARG A 705 -10.55 4.84 -23.31
CA ARG A 705 -10.42 5.25 -24.71
C ARG A 705 -11.49 6.26 -25.09
N PRO A 706 -11.21 7.18 -26.03
CA PRO A 706 -12.22 8.10 -26.55
C PRO A 706 -13.43 7.42 -27.17
N SER A 707 -13.24 6.26 -27.82
CA SER A 707 -14.32 5.48 -28.45
C SER A 707 -15.22 4.79 -27.44
N ARG A 708 -14.69 4.44 -26.25
CA ARG A 708 -15.33 3.55 -25.26
C ARG A 708 -15.91 2.26 -25.87
N SER A 709 -15.31 1.79 -26.97
CA SER A 709 -15.77 0.65 -27.76
C SER A 709 -14.71 -0.44 -27.81
N VAL A 710 -15.12 -1.70 -27.72
CA VAL A 710 -14.21 -2.83 -27.92
C VAL A 710 -13.88 -3.02 -29.41
N GLN A 711 -14.69 -2.45 -30.32
CA GLN A 711 -14.55 -2.64 -31.77
C GLN A 711 -13.20 -2.11 -32.30
N ASP A 712 -12.73 -0.97 -31.81
CA ASP A 712 -11.43 -0.40 -32.15
C ASP A 712 -10.29 -0.86 -31.22
N PHE A 713 -10.57 -1.76 -30.26
CA PHE A 713 -9.58 -2.29 -29.35
C PHE A 713 -8.69 -3.34 -30.03
N SER A 714 -7.40 -3.33 -29.67
CA SER A 714 -6.37 -4.13 -30.34
C SER A 714 -5.50 -4.89 -29.35
N LEU A 715 -4.94 -6.02 -29.78
CA LEU A 715 -3.96 -6.80 -29.02
C LEU A 715 -2.81 -5.92 -28.50
N LYS A 716 -2.30 -5.01 -29.34
CA LYS A 716 -1.23 -4.08 -28.95
C LYS A 716 -1.63 -3.21 -27.76
N SER A 717 -2.87 -2.72 -27.74
CA SER A 717 -3.41 -1.88 -26.65
C SER A 717 -3.51 -2.68 -25.35
N LEU A 718 -4.01 -3.91 -25.43
CA LEU A 718 -4.13 -4.80 -24.27
C LEU A 718 -2.76 -5.15 -23.70
N LYS A 719 -1.79 -5.52 -24.55
CA LYS A 719 -0.42 -5.87 -24.11
C LYS A 719 0.26 -4.72 -23.39
N LYS A 720 0.05 -3.47 -23.83
CA LYS A 720 0.59 -2.30 -23.13
C LYS A 720 0.00 -2.19 -21.73
N LYS A 721 -1.33 -2.20 -21.62
CA LYS A 721 -2.02 -2.05 -20.34
C LYS A 721 -1.83 -3.24 -19.40
N PHE A 722 -1.63 -4.45 -19.95
CA PHE A 722 -1.26 -5.64 -19.20
C PHE A 722 0.08 -5.47 -18.49
N LYS A 723 1.09 -4.87 -19.16
CA LYS A 723 2.40 -4.57 -18.56
C LYS A 723 2.35 -3.44 -17.52
N THR A 724 1.46 -2.47 -17.69
CA THR A 724 1.25 -1.38 -16.74
C THR A 724 0.46 -1.87 -15.52
N LYS A 725 1.12 -2.50 -14.55
CA LYS A 725 0.45 -3.07 -13.35
C LYS A 725 -0.31 -2.03 -12.51
N SER A 726 0.04 -0.74 -12.59
CA SER A 726 -0.71 0.35 -11.96
C SER A 726 -2.07 0.64 -12.62
N PHE A 727 -2.21 0.33 -13.92
CA PHE A 727 -3.46 0.48 -14.65
C PHE A 727 -4.37 -0.72 -14.39
N ALA A 728 -5.63 -0.48 -14.02
CA ALA A 728 -6.54 -1.54 -13.58
C ALA A 728 -5.86 -2.46 -12.57
N ALA A 729 -5.26 -1.85 -11.52
CA ALA A 729 -4.49 -2.55 -10.50
C ALA A 729 -5.28 -3.64 -9.76
N GLY A 730 -6.62 -3.60 -9.87
CA GLY A 730 -7.47 -4.63 -9.32
C GLY A 730 -7.47 -5.94 -10.09
N CYS A 731 -7.01 -5.91 -11.35
CA CYS A 731 -6.94 -7.08 -12.20
C CYS A 731 -5.62 -7.85 -11.97
N ASP A 732 -5.69 -9.12 -11.58
CA ASP A 732 -4.54 -9.98 -11.31
C ASP A 732 -3.89 -10.49 -12.61
N ARG A 733 -2.65 -10.08 -12.85
CA ARG A 733 -1.89 -10.44 -14.06
C ARG A 733 -1.41 -11.90 -14.04
N ASP A 734 -1.17 -12.45 -12.86
CA ASP A 734 -0.71 -13.82 -12.69
C ASP A 734 -1.89 -14.78 -12.92
N GLN A 735 -3.11 -14.41 -12.47
CA GLN A 735 -4.34 -15.15 -12.79
C GLN A 735 -4.63 -15.17 -14.31
N ILE A 736 -4.48 -14.04 -15.00
CA ILE A 736 -4.64 -13.98 -16.46
C ILE A 736 -3.62 -14.87 -17.17
N THR A 737 -2.37 -14.88 -16.68
CA THR A 737 -1.30 -15.73 -17.24
C THR A 737 -1.62 -17.22 -17.02
N HIS A 738 -2.03 -17.59 -15.81
CA HIS A 738 -2.44 -18.94 -15.47
C HIS A 738 -3.68 -19.39 -16.27
N GLY A 739 -4.61 -18.48 -16.56
CA GLY A 739 -5.75 -18.74 -17.44
C GLY A 739 -5.33 -19.14 -18.84
N ALA A 740 -4.36 -18.44 -19.43
CA ALA A 740 -3.81 -18.80 -20.75
C ALA A 740 -3.12 -20.18 -20.72
N GLU A 741 -2.38 -20.49 -19.64
CA GLU A 741 -1.75 -21.80 -19.43
C GLU A 741 -2.79 -22.93 -19.34
N LEU A 742 -3.88 -22.73 -18.59
CA LEU A 742 -4.99 -23.70 -18.50
C LEU A 742 -5.67 -23.95 -19.84
N MET A 743 -5.70 -22.93 -20.70
CA MET A 743 -6.21 -23.01 -22.06
C MET A 743 -5.22 -23.62 -23.05
N GLU A 744 -3.99 -23.92 -22.62
CA GLU A 744 -2.90 -24.44 -23.45
C GLU A 744 -2.58 -23.51 -24.64
N MET A 745 -2.65 -22.19 -24.42
CA MET A 745 -2.43 -21.16 -25.45
C MET A 745 -1.35 -20.17 -25.01
N ASP A 746 -0.62 -19.63 -25.98
CA ASP A 746 0.27 -18.49 -25.72
C ASP A 746 -0.58 -17.27 -25.32
N LEU A 747 -0.06 -16.42 -24.43
CA LEU A 747 -0.79 -15.27 -23.88
C LEU A 747 -1.32 -14.33 -24.97
N ASP A 748 -0.54 -14.10 -26.03
CA ASP A 748 -0.94 -13.28 -27.18
C ASP A 748 -2.09 -13.92 -27.98
N GLU A 749 -2.09 -15.24 -28.12
CA GLU A 749 -3.15 -15.99 -28.79
C GLU A 749 -4.44 -15.93 -27.96
N TRP A 750 -4.33 -16.10 -26.65
CA TRP A 750 -5.46 -15.99 -25.73
C TRP A 750 -6.05 -14.57 -25.72
N PHE A 751 -5.22 -13.54 -25.63
CA PHE A 751 -5.64 -12.14 -25.75
C PHE A 751 -6.37 -11.87 -27.06
N THR A 752 -5.83 -12.38 -28.17
CA THR A 752 -6.47 -12.23 -29.49
C THR A 752 -7.83 -12.91 -29.53
N SER A 753 -7.93 -14.12 -28.95
CA SER A 753 -9.17 -14.88 -28.88
C SER A 753 -10.25 -14.14 -28.09
N VAL A 754 -9.93 -13.66 -26.88
CA VAL A 754 -10.90 -12.97 -26.02
C VAL A 754 -11.31 -11.62 -26.60
N ILE A 755 -10.38 -10.85 -27.19
CA ILE A 755 -10.74 -9.60 -27.90
C ILE A 755 -11.71 -9.88 -29.05
N ALA A 756 -11.47 -10.94 -29.84
CA ALA A 756 -12.36 -11.31 -30.93
C ALA A 756 -13.75 -11.73 -30.41
N ALA A 757 -13.79 -12.52 -29.33
CA ALA A 757 -15.01 -12.93 -28.66
C ALA A 757 -15.81 -11.72 -28.15
N MET A 758 -15.16 -10.79 -27.45
CA MET A 758 -15.80 -9.56 -26.94
C MET A 758 -16.37 -8.70 -28.07
N LYS A 759 -15.69 -8.60 -29.22
CA LYS A 759 -16.21 -7.90 -30.41
C LYS A 759 -17.47 -8.54 -31.00
N GLU A 760 -17.58 -9.87 -30.91
CA GLU A 760 -18.69 -10.62 -31.50
C GLU A 760 -19.94 -10.62 -30.61
N ILE A 761 -19.75 -10.65 -29.28
CA ILE A 761 -20.87 -10.59 -28.32
C ILE A 761 -21.42 -9.17 -28.15
N ASP A 762 -20.65 -8.15 -28.55
CA ASP A 762 -21.02 -6.74 -28.43
C ASP A 762 -20.94 -5.95 -29.77
N PRO A 763 -21.69 -6.36 -30.82
CA PRO A 763 -21.57 -5.79 -32.17
C PRO A 763 -22.22 -4.41 -32.33
N ASN A 764 -22.97 -3.91 -31.32
CA ASN A 764 -23.82 -2.71 -31.43
C ASN A 764 -23.50 -1.58 -30.43
N LYS A 765 -22.48 -1.69 -29.57
CA LYS A 765 -22.07 -0.60 -28.65
C LYS A 765 -21.34 0.57 -29.31
N ASP A 766 -21.40 0.68 -30.63
CA ASP A 766 -21.20 1.93 -31.37
C ASP A 766 -22.55 2.63 -31.56
N SER A 767 -23.13 3.20 -30.51
CA SER A 767 -24.14 4.27 -30.64
C SER A 767 -24.47 4.93 -29.29
N PHE A 768 -23.95 6.13 -29.07
CA PHE A 768 -24.67 7.12 -28.27
C PHE A 768 -26.02 7.37 -28.95
N SER A 769 -27.11 6.82 -28.40
CA SER A 769 -28.40 7.49 -28.51
C SER A 769 -28.41 8.60 -27.48
N ALA A 770 -28.34 9.84 -27.95
CA ALA A 770 -28.63 11.02 -27.17
C ALA A 770 -30.03 10.87 -26.52
N GLU A 771 -30.07 10.89 -25.20
CA GLU A 771 -31.17 11.40 -24.36
C GLU A 771 -30.60 11.87 -23.02
#